data_AF-F1KT60-F1
#
_entry.id   AF-F1KT60-F1
#
_cell.length_a   1.000
_cell.length_b   1.000
_cell.length_c   1.000
_cell.angle_alpha   90.00
_cell.angle_beta   90.00
_cell.angle_gamma   90.00
#
_symmetry.space_group_name_H-M   'P 1'
#
loop_
_entity.id
_entity.type
_entity.pdbx_description
1 polymer ?
#
loop_
_entity_poly.entity_id
_entity_poly.type
_entity_poly.pdbx_seq_one_letter_code
_entity_poly.pdbx_strand_id
1 'polypeptide(L)'
;MPRPALICEKRVPAQPIPICSLTSTFQLDKDSLVYTTCEGYIKTKGKYKRSKRWLSLLPYFADLQNEADTRFSQIKAGLGISTLAHEPYPGLALWLNEAISYVRDFSLRFTPEEHIELVFFAYSVVVEPDIEAVVIDKAIELLNEIIEGKRISRKDVTIPWRPVFDLYCKLLFKEDERPINVEGLHDVIIGLREMFPLTATKEILDEIRPYIALFDTSMERFMHLFSVFIPLKMSAEEHERYGAGLWFDELWHFFTFVEMNSSWEAELPAIFASLTFHCPGYIDWSSKHTVIFSKLLRNMNLPVRSGSGTIGDSAATANGAQKTAAKWIIWMLGGTDNSAEIHTLRLIRCLESFVHPLQEGGHTPVLRTFFYKLVQEMAHRIRIERVCKKTRNHVPNDMRLTDHNIETFVTAVLPSALFLIFSTDEHTESYQTIRFLSFIAPQLVLPKVLDLVYPSLSTLTSPHRLKQSLECLVACCVPLVRDDGGVEYENFVNCSKDWIKEMRQNAEEMGQVSCATPMPLRCKKKSKKVSSNDFGEGKRRKPLRCHVIVLLEAMVNAIDINDVDKTSLAFTLITRFFTLIPIIDCSGALKMEKYKDLSLEEKELCKLTSRLPRIVDLFITRIFALIMELSASRPKSSAACLGSICELAPEAAEGVDETRLKRDIQSAANALLKNCSADIVEAVTRRIFLFVSTSEFENRLAVELTCALISECIYVNPRKYLPMFLKHVTHGLSQLITEETLQTAVLDPSTMWYVMLGSTLFYVPAKFIIQNTEQFIQLHKQLLSFKCRIAYEIGCASLNTALSQLTEIYTETESERRVLLNGSLSETLPVVVCC
;
A
#
# COMPACT_ATOMS: atom_id res chain seq x y z
N MET A 1 40.18 41.85 -9.87
CA MET A 1 39.54 43.15 -9.58
C MET A 1 38.37 42.93 -8.63
N PRO A 2 38.12 43.87 -7.69
CA PRO A 2 37.33 43.63 -6.49
C PRO A 2 35.83 43.89 -6.69
N ARG A 3 35.02 43.21 -5.86
CA ARG A 3 33.57 43.42 -5.72
C ARG A 3 33.28 44.83 -5.16
N PRO A 4 32.26 45.55 -5.65
CA PRO A 4 31.89 46.86 -5.11
C PRO A 4 31.15 46.74 -3.78
N ALA A 5 31.41 47.73 -2.93
CA ALA A 5 30.92 47.88 -1.56
C ALA A 5 29.40 48.12 -1.50
N LEU A 6 28.74 47.45 -0.55
CA LEU A 6 27.39 47.76 -0.12
C LEU A 6 27.42 49.00 0.79
N ILE A 7 26.71 50.03 0.34
CA ILE A 7 26.50 51.29 1.05
C ILE A 7 25.64 51.03 2.30
N CYS A 8 26.13 51.52 3.43
CA CYS A 8 25.48 51.46 4.73
C CYS A 8 24.43 52.59 4.82
N GLU A 9 23.14 52.27 4.64
CA GLU A 9 22.06 53.20 4.98
C GLU A 9 21.58 53.01 6.42
N LYS A 10 21.42 54.15 7.09
CA LYS A 10 21.18 54.32 8.53
C LYS A 10 19.87 53.64 8.97
N ARG A 11 19.94 52.83 10.04
CA ARG A 11 18.78 52.37 10.81
C ARG A 11 18.04 53.56 11.42
N VAL A 12 16.80 53.77 11.02
CA VAL A 12 15.82 54.57 11.77
C VAL A 12 15.26 53.67 12.90
N PRO A 13 15.21 54.12 14.17
CA PRO A 13 14.68 53.30 15.24
C PRO A 13 13.17 53.13 15.09
N ALA A 14 12.70 51.88 15.00
CA ALA A 14 11.29 51.55 15.01
C ALA A 14 10.66 51.96 16.36
N GLN A 15 9.63 52.79 16.32
CA GLN A 15 8.81 53.08 17.49
C GLN A 15 8.04 51.82 17.92
N PRO A 16 7.85 51.58 19.23
CA PRO A 16 7.05 50.46 19.71
C PRO A 16 5.59 50.66 19.31
N ILE A 17 5.05 49.72 18.55
CA ILE A 17 3.61 49.64 18.26
C ILE A 17 2.90 49.41 19.61
N PRO A 18 1.85 50.18 19.96
CA PRO A 18 1.14 49.98 21.21
C PRO A 18 0.51 48.60 21.22
N ILE A 19 0.71 47.85 22.31
CA ILE A 19 -0.02 46.62 22.62
C ILE A 19 -1.48 47.03 22.85
N CYS A 20 -2.27 47.11 21.78
CA CYS A 20 -3.72 47.13 21.88
C CYS A 20 -4.14 45.81 22.53
N SER A 21 -4.82 45.93 23.67
CA SER A 21 -5.51 44.88 24.40
C SER A 21 -6.41 44.06 23.46
N LEU A 22 -5.88 42.97 22.92
CA LEU A 22 -6.65 41.91 22.28
C LEU A 22 -7.23 41.01 23.37
N THR A 23 -8.16 41.55 24.15
CA THR A 23 -9.15 40.76 24.91
C THR A 23 -10.36 40.48 24.03
N SER A 24 -10.14 40.10 22.76
CA SER A 24 -11.16 39.46 21.95
C SER A 24 -11.05 37.96 22.21
N THR A 25 -11.98 37.42 23.00
CA THR A 25 -12.22 35.98 23.12
C THR A 25 -12.36 35.40 21.71
N PHE A 26 -11.32 34.73 21.20
CA PHE A 26 -11.43 33.86 20.03
C PHE A 26 -12.27 32.65 20.45
N GLN A 27 -13.60 32.80 20.39
CA GLN A 27 -14.50 31.66 20.39
C GLN A 27 -14.34 31.00 19.01
N LEU A 28 -13.78 29.79 18.96
CA LEU A 28 -13.94 28.97 17.75
C LEU A 28 -15.44 28.70 17.58
N ASP A 29 -16.04 29.39 16.61
CA ASP A 29 -17.36 29.09 16.13
C ASP A 29 -17.47 27.60 15.75
N LYS A 30 -18.70 27.08 15.79
CA LYS A 30 -19.01 25.74 15.25
C LYS A 30 -18.59 25.57 13.78
N ASP A 31 -18.25 26.66 13.11
CA ASP A 31 -17.83 26.78 11.71
C ASP A 31 -16.34 26.44 11.45
N SER A 32 -15.54 26.13 12.48
CA SER A 32 -14.13 25.76 12.27
C SER A 32 -13.91 24.35 11.71
N LEU A 33 -14.95 23.51 11.73
CA LEU A 33 -14.92 22.15 11.19
C LEU A 33 -15.74 22.11 9.91
N VAL A 34 -15.07 21.90 8.78
CA VAL A 34 -15.71 21.76 7.48
C VAL A 34 -15.92 20.28 7.20
N TYR A 35 -17.17 19.83 7.24
CA TYR A 35 -17.53 18.48 6.80
C TYR A 35 -17.56 18.44 5.28
N THR A 36 -16.71 17.61 4.69
CA THR A 36 -16.64 17.43 3.24
C THR A 36 -17.29 16.12 2.84
N THR A 37 -18.03 16.14 1.74
CA THR A 37 -18.68 14.96 1.19
C THR A 37 -18.32 14.77 -0.28
N CYS A 38 -18.51 13.57 -0.80
CA CYS A 38 -18.34 13.30 -2.23
C CYS A 38 -19.41 13.97 -3.11
N GLU A 39 -20.37 14.73 -2.56
CA GLU A 39 -21.46 15.35 -3.31
C GLU A 39 -20.96 16.30 -4.39
N GLY A 40 -19.93 17.10 -4.08
CA GLY A 40 -19.31 18.00 -5.06
C GLY A 40 -18.79 17.24 -6.29
N TYR A 41 -18.13 16.09 -6.07
CA TYR A 41 -17.69 15.22 -7.16
C TYR A 41 -18.88 14.66 -7.95
N ILE A 42 -19.94 14.21 -7.28
CA ILE A 42 -21.16 13.68 -7.92
C ILE A 42 -21.82 14.73 -8.82
N LYS A 43 -21.90 15.99 -8.37
CA LYS A 43 -22.47 17.10 -9.17
C LYS A 43 -21.66 17.37 -10.45
N THR A 44 -20.34 17.25 -10.38
CA THR A 44 -19.46 17.42 -11.56
C THR A 44 -19.26 16.15 -12.39
N LYS A 45 -19.83 15.03 -11.94
CA LYS A 45 -19.62 13.73 -12.57
C LYS A 45 -20.26 13.72 -13.96
N GLY A 46 -19.43 13.53 -14.98
CA GLY A 46 -19.87 13.51 -16.38
C GLY A 46 -19.71 14.85 -17.11
N LYS A 47 -19.46 15.96 -16.39
CA LYS A 47 -19.08 17.24 -17.03
C LYS A 47 -17.68 17.17 -17.63
N TYR A 48 -16.75 16.55 -16.90
CA TYR A 48 -15.34 16.40 -17.29
C TYR A 48 -15.00 14.94 -17.56
N LYS A 49 -13.94 14.70 -18.34
CA LYS A 49 -13.50 13.35 -18.70
C LYS A 49 -13.06 12.54 -17.48
N ARG A 50 -12.31 13.15 -16.56
CA ARG A 50 -11.96 12.56 -15.25
C ARG A 50 -11.55 13.62 -14.25
N SER A 51 -11.97 13.46 -13.00
CA SER A 51 -11.46 14.27 -11.89
C SER A 51 -11.00 13.35 -10.76
N LYS A 52 -10.00 13.79 -10.00
CA LYS A 52 -9.58 13.05 -8.80
C LYS A 52 -10.68 13.13 -7.74
N ARG A 53 -11.17 11.96 -7.31
CA ARG A 53 -12.27 11.88 -6.32
C ARG A 53 -11.89 12.52 -4.98
N TRP A 54 -10.66 12.32 -4.52
CA TRP A 54 -10.23 12.79 -3.21
C TRP A 54 -10.14 14.33 -3.10
N LEU A 55 -10.01 15.05 -4.22
CA LEU A 55 -10.07 16.52 -4.21
C LEU A 55 -11.43 17.04 -3.70
N SER A 56 -12.51 16.30 -3.96
CA SER A 56 -13.84 16.66 -3.41
C SER A 56 -13.97 16.52 -1.90
N LEU A 57 -12.99 15.89 -1.25
CA LEU A 57 -12.91 15.76 0.20
C LEU A 57 -12.11 16.91 0.83
N LEU A 58 -11.57 17.85 0.04
CA LEU A 58 -10.88 19.03 0.56
C LEU A 58 -11.90 20.10 1.00
N PRO A 59 -11.62 20.83 2.09
CA PRO A 59 -12.58 21.80 2.66
C PRO A 59 -12.86 22.99 1.73
N TYR A 60 -11.91 23.34 0.88
CA TYR A 60 -11.97 24.44 -0.09
C TYR A 60 -12.25 23.95 -1.53
N PHE A 61 -12.95 22.82 -1.70
CA PHE A 61 -13.19 22.25 -3.03
C PHE A 61 -13.95 23.19 -3.98
N ALA A 62 -14.86 24.03 -3.47
CA ALA A 62 -15.61 24.97 -4.30
C ALA A 62 -14.70 26.04 -4.93
N ASP A 63 -13.78 26.62 -4.16
CA ASP A 63 -12.81 27.59 -4.66
C ASP A 63 -11.81 26.94 -5.61
N LEU A 64 -11.37 25.73 -5.26
CA LEU A 64 -10.49 24.91 -6.09
C LEU A 64 -11.09 24.62 -7.47
N GLN A 65 -12.42 24.47 -7.58
CA GLN A 65 -13.08 24.28 -8.86
C GLN A 65 -12.99 25.52 -9.75
N ASN A 66 -13.23 26.71 -9.18
CA ASN A 66 -13.15 27.97 -9.90
C ASN A 66 -11.72 28.28 -10.32
N GLU A 67 -10.75 28.01 -9.43
CA GLU A 67 -9.33 28.13 -9.72
C GLU A 67 -8.93 27.18 -10.86
N ALA A 68 -9.35 25.92 -10.83
CA ALA A 68 -9.05 24.96 -11.89
C ALA A 68 -9.64 25.40 -13.25
N ASP A 69 -10.90 25.85 -13.29
CA ASP A 69 -11.54 26.34 -14.53
C ASP A 69 -10.81 27.59 -15.07
N THR A 70 -10.37 28.49 -14.18
CA THR A 70 -9.62 29.70 -14.55
C THR A 70 -8.23 29.37 -15.07
N ARG A 71 -7.48 28.52 -14.35
CA ARG A 71 -6.13 28.07 -14.70
C ARG A 71 -6.13 27.36 -16.05
N PHE A 72 -7.10 26.48 -16.31
CA PHE A 72 -7.20 25.80 -17.60
C PHE A 72 -7.54 26.78 -18.74
N SER A 73 -8.38 27.78 -18.49
CA SER A 73 -8.68 28.81 -19.48
C SER A 73 -7.45 29.65 -19.83
N GLN A 74 -6.62 29.99 -18.83
CA GLN A 74 -5.34 30.66 -19.03
C GLN A 74 -4.36 29.79 -19.81
N ILE A 75 -4.27 28.49 -19.50
CA ILE A 75 -3.43 27.54 -20.25
C ILE A 75 -3.83 27.50 -21.73
N LYS A 76 -5.14 27.39 -22.04
CA LYS A 76 -5.61 27.41 -23.44
C LYS A 76 -5.22 28.70 -24.17
N ALA A 77 -5.43 29.85 -23.53
CA ALA A 77 -5.07 31.14 -24.10
C ALA A 77 -3.55 31.25 -24.31
N GLY A 78 -2.76 30.83 -23.32
CA GLY A 78 -1.32 30.86 -23.35
C GLY A 78 -0.69 29.96 -24.41
N LEU A 79 -1.18 28.73 -24.54
CA LEU A 79 -0.77 27.81 -25.62
C LEU A 79 -1.07 28.44 -26.98
N GLY A 80 -2.29 28.95 -27.20
CA GLY A 80 -2.68 29.57 -28.46
C GLY A 80 -1.86 30.84 -28.81
N ILE A 81 -1.68 31.74 -27.84
CA ILE A 81 -0.91 32.98 -28.04
C ILE A 81 0.55 32.68 -28.35
N SER A 82 1.17 31.76 -27.61
CA SER A 82 2.60 31.44 -27.82
C SER A 82 2.84 30.79 -29.18
N THR A 83 1.91 29.95 -29.64
CA THR A 83 1.96 29.37 -30.99
C THR A 83 1.78 30.45 -32.07
N LEU A 84 0.81 31.35 -31.92
CA LEU A 84 0.59 32.45 -32.89
C LEU A 84 1.74 33.46 -32.92
N ALA A 85 2.43 33.65 -31.79
CA ALA A 85 3.59 34.52 -31.68
C ALA A 85 4.87 33.88 -32.24
N HIS A 86 4.84 32.60 -32.66
CA HIS A 86 6.01 31.83 -33.07
C HIS A 86 7.12 31.83 -32.01
N GLU A 87 6.76 31.75 -30.72
CA GLU A 87 7.69 31.75 -29.59
C GLU A 87 7.72 30.36 -28.91
N PRO A 88 8.48 29.38 -29.45
CA PRO A 88 8.56 28.04 -28.89
C PRO A 88 9.19 28.04 -27.49
N TYR A 89 10.24 28.82 -27.30
CA TYR A 89 10.90 29.01 -26.02
C TYR A 89 11.10 30.51 -25.73
N PRO A 90 10.81 30.99 -24.50
CA PRO A 90 10.25 30.28 -23.35
C PRO A 90 8.71 30.11 -23.37
N GLY A 91 7.99 30.83 -24.26
CA GLY A 91 6.53 30.94 -24.24
C GLY A 91 5.78 29.62 -24.25
N LEU A 92 5.86 28.86 -25.34
CA LEU A 92 5.15 27.58 -25.46
C LEU A 92 5.62 26.55 -24.43
N ALA A 93 6.93 26.49 -24.14
CA ALA A 93 7.49 25.61 -23.10
C ALA A 93 6.85 25.84 -21.72
N LEU A 94 6.65 27.10 -21.32
CA LEU A 94 6.04 27.47 -20.04
C LEU A 94 4.60 26.96 -19.96
N TRP A 95 3.80 27.20 -21.00
CA TRP A 95 2.39 26.80 -21.00
C TRP A 95 2.18 25.28 -21.13
N LEU A 96 3.09 24.57 -21.82
CA LEU A 96 3.11 23.11 -21.79
C LEU A 96 3.41 22.58 -20.38
N ASN A 97 4.37 23.19 -19.68
CA ASN A 97 4.69 22.83 -18.30
C ASN A 97 3.52 23.11 -17.33
N GLU A 98 2.82 24.22 -17.52
CA GLU A 98 1.58 24.52 -16.77
C GLU A 98 0.45 23.53 -17.09
N ALA A 99 0.32 23.09 -18.35
CA ALA A 99 -0.62 22.04 -18.73
C ALA A 99 -0.29 20.69 -18.04
N ILE A 100 0.98 20.31 -18.01
CA ILE A 100 1.45 19.10 -17.29
C ILE A 100 1.11 19.20 -15.80
N SER A 101 1.46 20.32 -15.14
CA SER A 101 1.14 20.55 -13.74
C SER A 101 -0.37 20.50 -13.49
N TYR A 102 -1.18 21.11 -14.37
CA TYR A 102 -2.64 21.06 -14.25
C TYR A 102 -3.18 19.63 -14.31
N VAL A 103 -2.71 18.80 -15.26
CA VAL A 103 -3.13 17.39 -15.36
C VAL A 103 -2.67 16.59 -14.13
N ARG A 104 -1.46 16.84 -13.65
CA ARG A 104 -0.95 16.22 -12.42
C ARG A 104 -1.77 16.60 -11.20
N ASP A 105 -2.26 17.83 -11.10
CA ASP A 105 -3.06 18.30 -9.97
C ASP A 105 -4.51 17.80 -10.06
N PHE A 106 -5.17 18.04 -11.20
CA PHE A 106 -6.62 17.90 -11.38
C PHE A 106 -7.05 16.67 -12.19
N SER A 107 -6.11 15.91 -12.77
CA SER A 107 -6.36 14.86 -13.77
C SER A 107 -7.01 15.45 -15.05
N LEU A 108 -7.78 14.65 -15.79
CA LEU A 108 -8.40 15.04 -17.07
C LEU A 108 -9.66 15.89 -16.87
N ARG A 109 -9.56 16.96 -16.07
CA ARG A 109 -10.66 17.88 -15.73
C ARG A 109 -10.88 18.91 -16.86
N PHE A 110 -11.21 18.39 -18.03
CA PHE A 110 -11.60 19.11 -19.24
C PHE A 110 -12.69 18.32 -19.97
N THR A 111 -13.36 18.95 -20.93
CA THR A 111 -14.38 18.31 -21.76
C THR A 111 -13.79 17.26 -22.70
N PRO A 112 -14.58 16.29 -23.20
CA PRO A 112 -14.12 15.32 -24.19
C PRO A 112 -13.52 15.97 -25.45
N GLU A 113 -14.09 17.09 -25.89
CA GLU A 113 -13.67 17.87 -27.06
C GLU A 113 -12.31 18.54 -26.80
N GLU A 114 -12.18 19.26 -25.67
CA GLU A 114 -10.91 19.88 -25.27
C GLU A 114 -9.79 18.86 -25.08
N HIS A 115 -10.11 17.63 -24.66
CA HIS A 115 -9.12 16.55 -24.59
C HIS A 115 -8.58 16.21 -25.98
N ILE A 116 -9.46 16.06 -26.97
CA ILE A 116 -9.07 15.71 -28.34
C ILE A 116 -8.20 16.82 -28.92
N GLU A 117 -8.59 18.08 -28.73
CA GLU A 117 -7.82 19.24 -29.16
C GLU A 117 -6.43 19.29 -28.51
N LEU A 118 -6.34 19.04 -27.20
CA LEU A 118 -5.06 19.05 -26.49
C LEU A 118 -4.13 17.91 -26.94
N VAL A 119 -4.67 16.72 -27.21
CA VAL A 119 -3.91 15.59 -27.77
C VAL A 119 -3.38 15.93 -29.16
N PHE A 120 -4.21 16.48 -30.03
CA PHE A 120 -3.77 16.89 -31.37
C PHE A 120 -2.75 18.00 -31.32
N PHE A 121 -2.93 19.00 -30.45
CA PHE A 121 -2.00 20.09 -30.28
C PHE A 121 -0.63 19.57 -29.85
N ALA A 122 -0.57 18.79 -28.77
CA ALA A 122 0.69 18.23 -28.28
C ALA A 122 1.34 17.28 -29.30
N TYR A 123 0.55 16.46 -30.00
CA TYR A 123 1.05 15.63 -31.11
C TYR A 123 1.68 16.47 -32.24
N SER A 124 1.03 17.58 -32.62
CA SER A 124 1.52 18.46 -33.67
C SER A 124 2.84 19.12 -33.27
N VAL A 125 2.98 19.54 -32.01
CA VAL A 125 4.24 20.09 -31.47
C VAL A 125 5.36 19.06 -31.51
N VAL A 126 5.08 17.78 -31.23
CA VAL A 126 6.10 16.71 -31.28
C VAL A 126 6.62 16.47 -32.70
N VAL A 127 5.74 16.55 -33.69
CA VAL A 127 6.06 16.22 -35.08
C VAL A 127 6.69 17.38 -35.85
N GLU A 128 6.56 18.61 -35.36
CA GLU A 128 7.06 19.80 -36.03
C GLU A 128 8.60 19.81 -36.09
N PRO A 129 9.22 19.94 -37.29
CA PRO A 129 10.66 19.83 -37.45
C PRO A 129 11.44 20.99 -36.83
N ASP A 130 10.87 22.20 -36.86
CA ASP A 130 11.58 23.46 -36.52
C ASP A 130 11.44 23.87 -35.04
N ILE A 131 10.96 22.98 -34.18
CA ILE A 131 10.79 23.23 -32.74
C ILE A 131 12.01 22.71 -31.94
N GLU A 132 12.40 23.48 -30.92
CA GLU A 132 13.47 23.11 -29.98
C GLU A 132 13.15 21.83 -29.20
N ALA A 133 14.16 20.98 -28.98
CA ALA A 133 14.00 19.69 -28.29
C ALA A 133 13.34 19.79 -26.91
N VAL A 134 13.62 20.85 -26.15
CA VAL A 134 13.03 21.09 -24.82
C VAL A 134 11.50 21.21 -24.88
N VAL A 135 10.98 21.85 -25.92
CA VAL A 135 9.53 22.03 -26.11
C VAL A 135 8.89 20.71 -26.55
N ILE A 136 9.57 19.95 -27.41
CA ILE A 136 9.15 18.61 -27.83
C ILE A 136 9.08 17.68 -26.62
N ASP A 137 10.08 17.67 -25.76
CA ASP A 137 10.09 16.87 -24.52
C ASP A 137 8.94 17.23 -23.59
N LYS A 138 8.59 18.52 -23.49
CA LYS A 138 7.40 18.95 -22.74
C LYS A 138 6.10 18.50 -23.39
N ALA A 139 6.02 18.48 -24.72
CA ALA A 139 4.85 17.94 -25.43
C ALA A 139 4.74 16.41 -25.26
N ILE A 140 5.86 15.67 -25.27
CA ILE A 140 5.94 14.24 -24.96
C ILE A 140 5.45 13.97 -23.53
N GLU A 141 5.96 14.74 -22.55
CA GLU A 141 5.55 14.63 -21.14
C GLU A 141 4.04 14.90 -20.99
N LEU A 142 3.51 15.92 -21.65
CA LEU A 142 2.07 16.21 -21.65
C LEU A 142 1.25 15.08 -22.29
N LEU A 143 1.68 14.55 -23.44
CA LEU A 143 1.02 13.43 -24.12
C LEU A 143 0.94 12.19 -23.23
N ASN A 144 2.04 11.86 -22.54
CA ASN A 144 2.07 10.75 -21.59
C ASN A 144 1.01 10.92 -20.50
N GLU A 145 0.89 12.10 -19.90
CA GLU A 145 -0.08 12.38 -18.83
C GLU A 145 -1.55 12.34 -19.31
N ILE A 146 -1.85 12.82 -20.52
CA ILE A 146 -3.25 12.90 -21.02
C ILE A 146 -3.73 11.59 -21.67
N ILE A 147 -2.83 10.80 -22.26
CA ILE A 147 -3.15 9.49 -22.83
C ILE A 147 -3.24 8.41 -21.73
N GLU A 148 -2.60 8.64 -20.58
CA GLU A 148 -2.59 7.69 -19.46
C GLU A 148 -4.02 7.31 -19.00
N GLY A 149 -4.28 6.00 -18.92
CA GLY A 149 -5.56 5.46 -18.44
C GLY A 149 -6.58 5.08 -19.51
N LYS A 150 -6.21 5.09 -20.80
CA LYS A 150 -6.95 4.46 -21.92
C LYS A 150 -8.41 4.96 -22.05
N ARG A 151 -8.63 6.26 -21.83
CA ARG A 151 -9.95 6.93 -21.88
C ARG A 151 -10.24 7.62 -23.21
N ILE A 152 -9.27 7.63 -24.11
CA ILE A 152 -9.43 8.03 -25.50
C ILE A 152 -9.23 6.81 -26.39
N SER A 153 -9.89 6.81 -27.54
CA SER A 153 -9.89 5.70 -28.48
C SER A 153 -9.92 6.22 -29.91
N ARG A 154 -9.63 5.33 -30.87
CA ARG A 154 -9.80 5.58 -32.30
C ARG A 154 -11.17 6.18 -32.68
N LYS A 155 -12.23 5.85 -31.93
CA LYS A 155 -13.58 6.39 -32.17
C LYS A 155 -13.68 7.88 -31.87
N ASP A 156 -12.85 8.36 -30.95
CA ASP A 156 -12.81 9.77 -30.54
C ASP A 156 -11.84 10.57 -31.42
N VAL A 157 -10.68 9.98 -31.73
CA VAL A 157 -9.60 10.65 -32.47
C VAL A 157 -8.81 9.67 -33.33
N THR A 158 -8.49 10.08 -34.56
CA THR A 158 -7.59 9.35 -35.45
C THR A 158 -6.33 10.18 -35.69
N ILE A 159 -5.16 9.61 -35.39
CA ILE A 159 -3.86 10.29 -35.47
C ILE A 159 -3.00 9.62 -36.54
N PRO A 160 -2.35 10.38 -37.46
CA PRO A 160 -1.49 9.79 -38.47
C PRO A 160 -0.25 9.15 -37.84
N TRP A 161 0.10 7.94 -38.28
CA TRP A 161 1.24 7.20 -37.74
C TRP A 161 2.58 7.63 -38.36
N ARG A 162 2.56 8.02 -39.65
CA ARG A 162 3.77 8.27 -40.44
C ARG A 162 4.69 9.35 -39.87
N PRO A 163 4.20 10.53 -39.46
CA PRO A 163 5.09 11.60 -39.04
C PRO A 163 5.88 11.27 -37.76
N VAL A 164 5.22 10.64 -36.78
CA VAL A 164 5.88 10.20 -35.55
C VAL A 164 6.79 8.98 -35.79
N PHE A 165 6.46 8.12 -36.76
CA PHE A 165 7.32 7.02 -37.19
C PHE A 165 8.63 7.51 -37.81
N ASP A 166 8.55 8.48 -38.72
CA ASP A 166 9.74 9.06 -39.36
C ASP A 166 10.62 9.78 -38.33
N LEU A 167 10.04 10.55 -37.40
CA LEU A 167 10.77 11.18 -36.30
C LEU A 167 11.46 10.13 -35.40
N TYR A 168 10.72 9.11 -34.97
CA TYR A 168 11.24 8.07 -34.08
C TYR A 168 12.39 7.29 -34.74
N CYS A 169 12.26 6.95 -36.03
CA CYS A 169 13.34 6.29 -36.77
C CYS A 169 14.58 7.19 -36.85
N LYS A 170 14.42 8.47 -37.21
CA LYS A 170 15.55 9.39 -37.28
C LYS A 170 16.31 9.52 -35.97
N LEU A 171 15.59 9.61 -34.85
CA LEU A 171 16.18 9.67 -33.51
C LEU A 171 16.86 8.34 -33.11
N LEU A 172 16.18 7.21 -33.35
CA LEU A 172 16.69 5.89 -33.00
C LEU A 172 17.97 5.53 -33.76
N PHE A 173 18.04 5.88 -35.05
CA PHE A 173 19.20 5.63 -35.91
C PHE A 173 20.21 6.79 -35.94
N LYS A 174 20.04 7.79 -35.06
CA LYS A 174 20.93 8.96 -34.93
C LYS A 174 21.11 9.75 -36.23
N GLU A 175 20.10 9.76 -37.10
CA GLU A 175 20.01 10.67 -38.24
C GLU A 175 19.59 12.08 -37.79
N ASP A 176 18.88 12.15 -36.66
CA ASP A 176 18.56 13.38 -35.95
C ASP A 176 19.26 13.34 -34.57
N GLU A 177 20.21 14.23 -34.35
CA GLU A 177 21.01 14.31 -33.12
C GLU A 177 20.42 15.28 -32.08
N ARG A 178 19.20 15.81 -32.31
CA ARG A 178 18.52 16.63 -31.31
C ARG A 178 18.35 15.81 -30.01
N PRO A 179 18.62 16.41 -28.83
CA PRO A 179 18.57 15.70 -27.55
C PRO A 179 17.13 15.51 -27.05
N ILE A 180 16.29 14.86 -27.86
CA ILE A 180 14.90 14.53 -27.54
C ILE A 180 14.88 13.24 -26.72
N ASN A 181 13.99 13.17 -25.72
CA ASN A 181 13.80 11.98 -24.90
C ASN A 181 13.14 10.84 -25.71
N VAL A 182 13.97 9.97 -26.28
CA VAL A 182 13.55 8.80 -27.07
C VAL A 182 12.73 7.80 -26.26
N GLU A 183 13.08 7.56 -24.99
CA GLU A 183 12.33 6.66 -24.10
C GLU A 183 10.94 7.22 -23.81
N GLY A 184 10.84 8.53 -23.54
CA GLY A 184 9.55 9.20 -23.37
C GLY A 184 8.69 9.14 -24.64
N LEU A 185 9.30 9.34 -25.81
CA LEU A 185 8.61 9.25 -27.10
C LEU A 185 8.12 7.82 -27.39
N HIS A 186 8.93 6.81 -27.07
CA HIS A 186 8.56 5.39 -27.16
C HIS A 186 7.27 5.10 -26.39
N ASP A 187 7.18 5.56 -25.13
CA ASP A 187 6.00 5.34 -24.29
C ASP A 187 4.75 6.07 -24.82
N VAL A 188 4.93 7.29 -25.34
CA VAL A 188 3.85 8.03 -26.01
C VAL A 188 3.33 7.26 -27.22
N ILE A 189 4.22 6.72 -28.07
CA ILE A 189 3.83 5.98 -29.28
C ILE A 189 3.02 4.73 -28.92
N ILE A 190 3.41 4.00 -27.86
CA ILE A 190 2.65 2.85 -27.35
C ILE A 190 1.21 3.23 -26.98
N GLY A 191 0.99 4.45 -26.48
CA GLY A 191 -0.32 5.03 -26.25
C GLY A 191 -1.03 5.48 -27.53
N LEU A 192 -0.31 6.17 -28.42
CA LEU A 192 -0.83 6.72 -29.68
C LEU A 192 -1.29 5.65 -30.66
N ARG A 193 -0.65 4.47 -30.69
CA ARG A 193 -0.99 3.41 -31.65
C ARG A 193 -2.44 2.91 -31.54
N GLU A 194 -3.07 3.03 -30.37
CA GLU A 194 -4.51 2.73 -30.20
C GLU A 194 -5.42 3.71 -30.98
N MET A 195 -4.88 4.83 -31.48
CA MET A 195 -5.57 5.91 -32.20
C MET A 195 -5.14 6.02 -33.66
N PHE A 196 -4.23 5.16 -34.16
CA PHE A 196 -3.87 5.13 -35.58
C PHE A 196 -5.03 4.62 -36.45
N PRO A 197 -5.11 4.99 -37.74
CA PRO A 197 -6.08 4.43 -38.69
C PRO A 197 -6.07 2.89 -38.73
N LEU A 198 -7.20 2.27 -39.10
CA LEU A 198 -7.27 0.82 -39.25
C LEU A 198 -6.32 0.28 -40.34
N THR A 199 -6.04 1.06 -41.38
CA THR A 199 -5.12 0.68 -42.46
C THR A 199 -3.65 0.74 -42.04
N ALA A 200 -3.33 1.44 -40.94
CA ALA A 200 -1.96 1.71 -40.51
C ALA A 200 -1.16 0.43 -40.28
N THR A 201 -1.76 -0.63 -39.71
CA THR A 201 -1.07 -1.91 -39.50
C THR A 201 -0.46 -2.44 -40.80
N LYS A 202 -1.22 -2.43 -41.90
CA LYS A 202 -0.74 -2.93 -43.19
C LYS A 202 0.39 -2.05 -43.73
N GLU A 203 0.17 -0.73 -43.73
CA GLU A 203 1.16 0.23 -44.21
C GLU A 203 2.47 0.16 -43.43
N ILE A 204 2.41 0.06 -42.10
CA ILE A 204 3.57 -0.09 -41.22
C ILE A 204 4.28 -1.42 -41.50
N LEU A 205 3.54 -2.53 -41.62
CA LEU A 205 4.12 -3.84 -41.95
C LEU A 205 4.85 -3.82 -43.29
N ASP A 206 4.26 -3.20 -44.31
CA ASP A 206 4.89 -3.09 -45.63
C ASP A 206 6.21 -2.30 -45.57
N GLU A 207 6.31 -1.30 -44.68
CA GLU A 207 7.54 -0.52 -44.44
C GLU A 207 8.61 -1.29 -43.65
N ILE A 208 8.22 -2.08 -42.63
CA ILE A 208 9.18 -2.73 -41.72
C ILE A 208 9.55 -4.16 -42.14
N ARG A 209 8.73 -4.85 -42.94
CA ARG A 209 9.02 -6.21 -43.44
C ARG A 209 10.35 -6.36 -44.17
N PRO A 210 10.85 -5.38 -44.94
CA PRO A 210 12.19 -5.46 -45.55
C PRO A 210 13.33 -5.68 -44.54
N TYR A 211 13.13 -5.37 -43.26
CA TYR A 211 14.13 -5.61 -42.20
C TYR A 211 14.14 -7.07 -41.70
N ILE A 212 13.24 -7.94 -42.16
CA ILE A 212 13.21 -9.36 -41.78
C ILE A 212 14.43 -10.07 -42.35
N ALA A 213 15.46 -10.21 -41.52
CA ALA A 213 16.66 -10.98 -41.81
C ALA A 213 17.08 -11.74 -40.54
N LEU A 214 16.61 -12.98 -40.40
CA LEU A 214 16.67 -13.77 -39.15
C LEU A 214 18.06 -13.88 -38.48
N PHE A 215 19.13 -13.76 -39.27
CA PHE A 215 20.50 -13.91 -38.81
C PHE A 215 21.29 -12.58 -38.79
N ASP A 216 20.62 -11.46 -38.99
CA ASP A 216 21.20 -10.12 -38.98
C ASP A 216 20.53 -9.22 -37.91
N THR A 217 21.26 -8.19 -37.50
CA THR A 217 20.81 -7.12 -36.60
C THR A 217 19.55 -6.40 -37.08
N SER A 218 19.27 -6.44 -38.39
CA SER A 218 18.03 -5.95 -38.99
C SER A 218 16.77 -6.59 -38.38
N MET A 219 16.83 -7.85 -37.91
CA MET A 219 15.69 -8.50 -37.24
C MET A 219 15.34 -7.85 -35.90
N GLU A 220 16.33 -7.38 -35.13
CA GLU A 220 16.09 -6.65 -33.89
C GLU A 220 15.35 -5.33 -34.18
N ARG A 221 15.75 -4.63 -35.26
CA ARG A 221 15.04 -3.44 -35.74
C ARG A 221 13.59 -3.74 -36.13
N PHE A 222 13.35 -4.84 -36.86
CA PHE A 222 11.99 -5.26 -37.19
C PHE A 222 11.15 -5.49 -35.92
N MET A 223 11.66 -6.29 -34.99
CA MET A 223 10.93 -6.64 -33.77
C MET A 223 10.66 -5.43 -32.87
N HIS A 224 11.62 -4.51 -32.75
CA HIS A 224 11.47 -3.28 -31.99
C HIS A 224 10.42 -2.34 -32.61
N LEU A 225 10.51 -2.06 -33.92
CA LEU A 225 9.52 -1.21 -34.58
C LEU A 225 8.12 -1.85 -34.58
N PHE A 226 8.04 -3.17 -34.72
CA PHE A 226 6.80 -3.92 -34.60
C PHE A 226 6.18 -3.73 -33.20
N SER A 227 6.96 -3.96 -32.14
CA SER A 227 6.46 -3.93 -30.75
C SER A 227 5.94 -2.55 -30.35
N VAL A 228 6.55 -1.49 -30.89
CA VAL A 228 6.20 -0.08 -30.64
C VAL A 228 4.98 0.36 -31.44
N PHE A 229 4.94 0.13 -32.77
CA PHE A 229 3.95 0.76 -33.65
C PHE A 229 2.70 -0.09 -33.93
N ILE A 230 2.79 -1.41 -33.88
CA ILE A 230 1.66 -2.27 -34.26
C ILE A 230 0.60 -2.27 -33.14
N PRO A 231 -0.67 -1.95 -33.43
CA PRO A 231 -1.74 -1.96 -32.44
C PRO A 231 -2.14 -3.39 -32.07
N LEU A 232 -1.95 -3.77 -30.82
CA LEU A 232 -2.32 -5.11 -30.29
C LEU A 232 -3.69 -5.16 -29.62
N LYS A 233 -4.39 -4.02 -29.54
CA LYS A 233 -5.69 -3.91 -28.86
C LYS A 233 -6.75 -3.49 -29.87
N MET A 234 -7.37 -4.50 -30.47
CA MET A 234 -8.44 -4.36 -31.44
C MET A 234 -9.55 -5.37 -31.11
N SER A 235 -10.73 -5.21 -31.69
CA SER A 235 -11.77 -6.26 -31.60
C SER A 235 -11.35 -7.50 -32.42
N ALA A 236 -12.02 -8.63 -32.20
CA ALA A 236 -11.76 -9.85 -32.98
C ALA A 236 -11.96 -9.61 -34.50
N GLU A 237 -13.05 -8.94 -34.88
CA GLU A 237 -13.34 -8.59 -36.28
C GLU A 237 -12.30 -7.64 -36.88
N GLU A 238 -11.82 -6.67 -36.09
CA GLU A 238 -10.76 -5.75 -36.50
C GLU A 238 -9.42 -6.49 -36.66
N HIS A 239 -9.10 -7.42 -35.76
CA HIS A 239 -7.88 -8.22 -35.84
C HIS A 239 -7.86 -9.11 -37.09
N GLU A 240 -8.99 -9.70 -37.45
CA GLU A 240 -9.10 -10.56 -38.64
C GLU A 240 -8.81 -9.82 -39.95
N ARG A 241 -9.23 -8.56 -40.06
CA ARG A 241 -9.07 -7.78 -41.31
C ARG A 241 -7.85 -6.87 -41.33
N TYR A 242 -7.51 -6.27 -40.18
CA TYR A 242 -6.56 -5.15 -40.10
C TYR A 242 -5.47 -5.35 -39.04
N GLY A 243 -5.56 -6.38 -38.21
CA GLY A 243 -4.64 -6.60 -37.11
C GLY A 243 -3.87 -7.90 -37.26
N ALA A 244 -4.11 -8.83 -36.33
CA ALA A 244 -3.33 -10.05 -36.19
C ALA A 244 -3.46 -11.00 -37.39
N GLY A 245 -4.57 -10.96 -38.14
CA GLY A 245 -4.72 -11.73 -39.38
C GLY A 245 -3.66 -11.40 -40.45
N LEU A 246 -2.95 -10.27 -40.35
CA LEU A 246 -1.93 -9.86 -41.31
C LEU A 246 -0.51 -10.36 -40.98
N TRP A 247 -0.24 -10.74 -39.72
CA TRP A 247 1.12 -10.99 -39.23
C TRP A 247 1.25 -12.20 -38.28
N PHE A 248 0.15 -12.74 -37.76
CA PHE A 248 0.19 -13.79 -36.74
C PHE A 248 0.91 -15.05 -37.21
N ASP A 249 0.56 -15.57 -38.39
CA ASP A 249 1.16 -16.81 -38.91
C ASP A 249 2.66 -16.67 -39.19
N GLU A 250 3.08 -15.49 -39.66
CA GLU A 250 4.48 -15.14 -39.90
C GLU A 250 5.29 -15.11 -38.59
N LEU A 251 4.81 -14.39 -37.58
CA LEU A 251 5.47 -14.34 -36.27
C LEU A 251 5.40 -15.68 -35.52
N TRP A 252 4.31 -16.43 -35.68
CA TRP A 252 4.19 -17.77 -35.10
C TRP A 252 5.18 -18.73 -35.76
N HIS A 253 5.36 -18.65 -37.08
CA HIS A 253 6.39 -19.41 -37.77
C HIS A 253 7.78 -19.11 -37.21
N PHE A 254 8.15 -17.83 -37.06
CA PHE A 254 9.42 -17.45 -36.43
C PHE A 254 9.56 -18.00 -35.01
N PHE A 255 8.50 -17.89 -34.21
CA PHE A 255 8.47 -18.44 -32.86
C PHE A 255 8.63 -19.97 -32.82
N THR A 256 8.19 -20.71 -33.84
CA THR A 256 8.37 -22.17 -33.88
C THR A 256 9.70 -22.60 -34.50
N PHE A 257 10.16 -21.87 -35.51
CA PHE A 257 11.34 -22.21 -36.32
C PHE A 257 12.64 -21.87 -35.60
N VAL A 258 12.67 -20.76 -34.87
CA VAL A 258 13.88 -20.30 -34.19
C VAL A 258 14.03 -21.03 -32.85
N GLU A 259 15.06 -21.85 -32.75
CA GLU A 259 15.49 -22.51 -31.50
C GLU A 259 16.65 -21.79 -30.80
N MET A 260 17.09 -20.67 -31.38
CA MET A 260 18.17 -19.82 -30.87
C MET A 260 17.60 -18.83 -29.87
N ASN A 261 18.07 -18.86 -28.61
CA ASN A 261 17.80 -17.85 -27.56
C ASN A 261 18.33 -16.45 -27.98
N SER A 262 17.79 -15.90 -29.05
CA SER A 262 18.16 -14.60 -29.60
C SER A 262 17.45 -13.49 -28.83
N SER A 263 18.10 -12.32 -28.75
CA SER A 263 17.57 -11.10 -28.13
C SER A 263 16.17 -10.74 -28.63
N TRP A 264 15.94 -10.83 -29.94
CA TRP A 264 14.68 -10.46 -30.56
C TRP A 264 13.55 -11.48 -30.35
N GLU A 265 13.88 -12.77 -30.09
CA GLU A 265 12.86 -13.79 -29.80
C GLU A 265 12.13 -13.47 -28.48
N ALA A 266 12.80 -12.83 -27.53
CA ALA A 266 12.24 -12.49 -26.22
C ALA A 266 11.00 -11.55 -26.31
N GLU A 267 10.87 -10.79 -27.40
CA GLU A 267 9.73 -9.89 -27.65
C GLU A 267 8.46 -10.62 -28.12
N LEU A 268 8.62 -11.77 -28.80
CA LEU A 268 7.49 -12.52 -29.37
C LEU A 268 6.47 -12.97 -28.29
N PRO A 269 6.89 -13.58 -27.16
CA PRO A 269 5.97 -13.89 -26.08
C PRO A 269 5.21 -12.65 -25.56
N ALA A 270 5.82 -11.47 -25.53
CA ALA A 270 5.18 -10.25 -25.04
C ALA A 270 4.06 -9.79 -25.96
N ILE A 271 4.27 -9.92 -27.28
CA ILE A 271 3.26 -9.66 -28.32
C ILE A 271 2.10 -10.64 -28.18
N PHE A 272 2.36 -11.95 -28.13
CA PHE A 272 1.32 -12.98 -28.03
C PHE A 272 0.54 -12.91 -26.71
N ALA A 273 1.23 -12.68 -25.59
CA ALA A 273 0.58 -12.46 -24.28
C ALA A 273 -0.32 -11.23 -24.30
N SER A 274 0.09 -10.16 -24.99
CA SER A 274 -0.69 -8.93 -25.09
C SER A 274 -1.89 -9.07 -26.00
N LEU A 275 -1.76 -9.76 -27.13
CA LEU A 275 -2.89 -10.13 -28.00
C LEU A 275 -3.93 -10.94 -27.22
N THR A 276 -3.47 -11.98 -26.50
CA THR A 276 -4.35 -12.87 -25.72
C THR A 276 -5.07 -12.13 -24.59
N PHE A 277 -4.39 -11.19 -23.93
CA PHE A 277 -4.98 -10.33 -22.89
C PHE A 277 -6.01 -9.34 -23.42
N HIS A 278 -5.74 -8.72 -24.57
CA HIS A 278 -6.59 -7.67 -25.12
C HIS A 278 -7.80 -8.21 -25.86
N CYS A 279 -7.66 -9.35 -26.54
CA CYS A 279 -8.73 -10.03 -27.25
C CYS A 279 -8.76 -11.54 -26.91
N PRO A 280 -9.16 -11.91 -25.68
CA PRO A 280 -9.27 -13.31 -25.28
C PRO A 280 -10.21 -14.09 -26.22
N GLY A 281 -9.78 -15.27 -26.67
CA GLY A 281 -10.57 -16.14 -27.54
C GLY A 281 -10.44 -15.91 -29.04
N TYR A 282 -9.70 -14.88 -29.47
CA TYR A 282 -9.47 -14.66 -30.91
C TYR A 282 -8.56 -15.74 -31.54
N ILE A 283 -7.44 -16.06 -30.89
CA ILE A 283 -6.56 -17.15 -31.32
C ILE A 283 -6.93 -18.42 -30.55
N ASP A 284 -7.15 -19.52 -31.29
CA ASP A 284 -7.15 -20.85 -30.70
C ASP A 284 -5.71 -21.34 -30.47
N TRP A 285 -5.34 -21.41 -29.18
CA TRP A 285 -4.03 -21.84 -28.73
C TRP A 285 -3.93 -23.37 -28.51
N SER A 286 -5.02 -24.12 -28.63
CA SER A 286 -5.11 -25.55 -28.26
C SER A 286 -4.04 -26.42 -28.90
N SER A 287 -3.80 -26.22 -30.20
CA SER A 287 -2.76 -26.93 -30.98
C SER A 287 -1.33 -26.48 -30.67
N LYS A 288 -1.17 -25.33 -30.00
CA LYS A 288 0.09 -24.64 -29.78
C LYS A 288 0.61 -24.78 -28.34
N HIS A 289 -0.23 -25.23 -27.40
CA HIS A 289 0.11 -25.33 -25.98
C HIS A 289 1.42 -26.11 -25.72
N THR A 290 1.63 -27.26 -26.36
CA THR A 290 2.87 -28.04 -26.17
C THR A 290 4.13 -27.22 -26.45
N VAL A 291 4.14 -26.45 -27.55
CA VAL A 291 5.29 -25.61 -27.93
C VAL A 291 5.45 -24.46 -26.95
N ILE A 292 4.34 -23.77 -26.63
CA ILE A 292 4.34 -22.62 -25.71
C ILE A 292 4.92 -23.02 -24.35
N PHE A 293 4.33 -24.03 -23.71
CA PHE A 293 4.74 -24.45 -22.37
C PHE A 293 6.16 -25.04 -22.34
N SER A 294 6.60 -25.71 -23.41
CA SER A 294 7.97 -26.21 -23.51
C SER A 294 8.99 -25.07 -23.60
N LYS A 295 8.72 -24.03 -24.41
CA LYS A 295 9.58 -22.85 -24.50
C LYS A 295 9.57 -22.02 -23.22
N LEU A 296 8.40 -21.82 -22.61
CA LEU A 296 8.29 -21.15 -21.31
C LEU A 296 9.09 -21.87 -20.22
N LEU A 297 9.05 -23.21 -20.17
CA LEU A 297 9.84 -24.00 -19.23
C LEU A 297 11.35 -23.87 -19.47
N ARG A 298 11.78 -23.87 -20.73
CA ARG A 298 13.20 -23.64 -21.10
C ARG A 298 13.69 -22.27 -20.61
N ASN A 299 12.87 -21.23 -20.76
CA ASN A 299 13.20 -19.87 -20.35
C ASN A 299 13.29 -19.68 -18.82
N MET A 300 12.88 -20.67 -18.02
CA MET A 300 13.08 -20.65 -16.56
C MET A 300 14.49 -21.08 -16.14
N ASN A 301 15.35 -21.52 -17.07
CA ASN A 301 16.77 -21.87 -16.84
C ASN A 301 16.99 -22.81 -15.65
N LEU A 302 16.20 -23.88 -15.56
CA LEU A 302 16.27 -24.86 -14.47
C LEU A 302 17.50 -25.77 -14.60
N PRO A 303 18.21 -26.11 -13.51
CA PRO A 303 19.31 -27.06 -13.53
C PRO A 303 18.77 -28.50 -13.61
N VAL A 304 18.67 -29.07 -14.82
CA VAL A 304 18.10 -30.41 -15.03
C VAL A 304 19.13 -31.54 -14.86
N ARG A 305 20.44 -31.25 -14.82
CA ARG A 305 21.52 -32.25 -14.63
C ARG A 305 22.68 -31.73 -13.77
N SER A 306 22.99 -32.44 -12.68
CA SER A 306 24.24 -32.22 -11.92
C SER A 306 25.46 -32.39 -12.81
N GLY A 307 26.24 -31.33 -12.99
CA GLY A 307 27.53 -31.37 -13.71
C GLY A 307 27.54 -30.80 -15.14
N SER A 308 26.41 -30.33 -15.67
CA SER A 308 26.38 -29.57 -16.93
C SER A 308 26.20 -28.09 -16.60
N GLY A 309 27.30 -27.36 -16.43
CA GLY A 309 27.24 -25.90 -16.42
C GLY A 309 26.62 -25.44 -17.74
N THR A 310 25.50 -24.72 -17.69
CA THR A 310 24.99 -23.96 -18.83
C THR A 310 25.97 -22.82 -19.08
N ILE A 311 27.04 -23.12 -19.82
CA ILE A 311 27.95 -22.12 -20.38
C ILE A 311 27.22 -21.52 -21.57
N GLY A 312 26.53 -20.43 -21.29
CA GLY A 312 25.72 -19.68 -22.21
C GLY A 312 25.08 -18.57 -21.39
N ASP A 313 25.85 -17.52 -21.14
CA ASP A 313 25.40 -16.30 -20.47
C ASP A 313 24.14 -15.79 -21.15
N SER A 314 22.98 -16.21 -20.65
CA SER A 314 21.71 -15.56 -20.91
C SER A 314 21.64 -14.38 -19.96
N ALA A 315 22.50 -13.39 -20.20
CA ALA A 315 22.43 -12.06 -19.58
C ALA A 315 21.10 -11.33 -19.88
N ALA A 316 20.21 -11.95 -20.66
CA ALA A 316 18.84 -11.56 -20.92
C ALA A 316 17.82 -12.39 -20.10
N THR A 317 18.01 -12.56 -18.79
CA THR A 317 16.85 -12.62 -17.89
C THR A 317 16.25 -11.22 -17.81
N ALA A 318 15.70 -10.75 -18.92
CA ALA A 318 15.06 -9.44 -19.02
C ALA A 318 13.97 -9.38 -17.93
N ASN A 319 14.08 -8.38 -17.05
CA ASN A 319 13.02 -7.97 -16.14
C ASN A 319 11.70 -7.88 -16.94
N GLY A 320 10.85 -8.90 -16.86
CA GLY A 320 9.61 -8.93 -17.63
C GLY A 320 9.21 -10.28 -18.22
N ALA A 321 10.15 -11.19 -18.50
CA ALA A 321 9.83 -12.49 -19.12
C ALA A 321 8.85 -13.32 -18.28
N GLN A 322 9.02 -13.33 -16.96
CA GLN A 322 8.14 -14.05 -16.02
C GLN A 322 6.73 -13.44 -15.97
N LYS A 323 6.63 -12.11 -16.05
CA LYS A 323 5.36 -11.38 -16.13
C LYS A 323 4.63 -11.68 -17.44
N THR A 324 5.36 -11.67 -18.55
CA THR A 324 4.83 -12.02 -19.88
C THR A 324 4.33 -13.46 -19.91
N ALA A 325 5.10 -14.41 -19.39
CA ALA A 325 4.71 -15.82 -19.28
C ALA A 325 3.45 -15.98 -18.44
N ALA A 326 3.40 -15.36 -17.25
CA ALA A 326 2.24 -15.36 -16.37
C ALA A 326 1.00 -14.80 -17.07
N LYS A 327 1.11 -13.65 -17.73
CA LYS A 327 0.03 -13.03 -18.49
C LYS A 327 -0.45 -13.95 -19.61
N TRP A 328 0.44 -14.54 -20.39
CA TRP A 328 0.04 -15.43 -21.47
C TRP A 328 -0.72 -16.66 -20.94
N ILE A 329 -0.16 -17.33 -19.93
CA ILE A 329 -0.77 -18.52 -19.31
C ILE A 329 -2.15 -18.18 -18.78
N ILE A 330 -2.26 -17.17 -17.91
CA ILE A 330 -3.51 -16.85 -17.22
C ILE A 330 -4.61 -16.48 -18.20
N TRP A 331 -4.31 -15.75 -19.27
CA TRP A 331 -5.32 -15.28 -20.22
C TRP A 331 -5.70 -16.33 -21.30
N MET A 332 -4.98 -17.47 -21.36
CA MET A 332 -5.40 -18.66 -22.12
C MET A 332 -6.35 -19.58 -21.35
N LEU A 333 -6.50 -19.41 -20.03
CA LEU A 333 -7.34 -20.29 -19.21
C LEU A 333 -8.85 -20.06 -19.42
N GLY A 334 -9.66 -21.02 -18.99
CA GLY A 334 -11.11 -21.00 -19.17
C GLY A 334 -11.53 -21.38 -20.60
N GLY A 335 -12.83 -21.46 -20.84
CA GLY A 335 -13.35 -22.02 -22.09
C GLY A 335 -13.79 -23.48 -21.95
N THR A 336 -14.24 -24.06 -23.05
CA THR A 336 -14.62 -25.47 -23.12
C THR A 336 -13.41 -26.40 -23.22
N ASP A 337 -12.26 -25.91 -23.69
CA ASP A 337 -11.02 -26.68 -23.76
C ASP A 337 -10.18 -26.52 -22.49
N ASN A 338 -9.97 -27.64 -21.79
CA ASN A 338 -9.15 -27.68 -20.59
C ASN A 338 -7.65 -27.89 -20.89
N SER A 339 -7.23 -27.94 -22.16
CA SER A 339 -5.83 -28.17 -22.54
C SER A 339 -4.88 -27.16 -21.89
N ALA A 340 -5.21 -25.86 -21.89
CA ALA A 340 -4.38 -24.83 -21.27
C ALA A 340 -4.22 -25.05 -19.75
N GLU A 341 -5.31 -25.42 -19.07
CA GLU A 341 -5.30 -25.73 -17.64
C GLU A 341 -4.44 -26.95 -17.35
N ILE A 342 -4.59 -28.04 -18.11
CA ILE A 342 -3.78 -29.26 -17.95
C ILE A 342 -2.28 -28.97 -18.09
N HIS A 343 -1.89 -28.19 -19.10
CA HIS A 343 -0.49 -27.81 -19.31
C HIS A 343 0.03 -26.90 -18.18
N THR A 344 -0.82 -25.98 -17.69
CA THR A 344 -0.49 -25.10 -16.57
C THR A 344 -0.26 -25.89 -15.28
N LEU A 345 -1.15 -26.83 -14.97
CA LEU A 345 -1.02 -27.70 -13.79
C LEU A 345 0.22 -28.60 -13.89
N ARG A 346 0.53 -29.11 -15.08
CA ARG A 346 1.75 -29.88 -15.33
C ARG A 346 3.01 -29.01 -15.13
N LEU A 347 3.02 -27.79 -15.65
CA LEU A 347 4.11 -26.84 -15.46
C LEU A 347 4.33 -26.57 -13.97
N ILE A 348 3.28 -26.22 -13.22
CA ILE A 348 3.37 -25.95 -11.78
C ILE A 348 3.95 -27.16 -11.02
N ARG A 349 3.46 -28.36 -11.29
CA ARG A 349 3.99 -29.61 -10.69
C ARG A 349 5.45 -29.85 -11.02
N CYS A 350 5.89 -29.53 -12.24
CA CYS A 350 7.30 -29.63 -12.63
C CYS A 350 8.16 -28.61 -11.88
N LEU A 351 7.65 -27.41 -11.61
CA LEU A 351 8.37 -26.35 -10.89
C LEU A 351 8.40 -26.56 -9.37
N GLU A 352 7.42 -27.30 -8.82
CA GLU A 352 7.25 -27.49 -7.37
C GLU A 352 8.50 -28.07 -6.68
N SER A 353 9.19 -29.03 -7.31
CA SER A 353 10.40 -29.61 -6.71
C SER A 353 11.52 -28.58 -6.55
N PHE A 354 11.69 -27.68 -7.54
CA PHE A 354 12.77 -26.70 -7.60
C PHE A 354 12.61 -25.55 -6.61
N VAL A 355 11.39 -25.32 -6.09
CA VAL A 355 11.13 -24.30 -5.07
C VAL A 355 11.15 -24.84 -3.64
N HIS A 356 11.37 -26.15 -3.46
CA HIS A 356 11.53 -26.72 -2.14
C HIS A 356 12.75 -26.10 -1.43
N PRO A 357 12.70 -25.74 -0.12
CA PRO A 357 13.81 -25.05 0.56
C PRO A 357 15.15 -25.81 0.56
N LEU A 358 15.13 -27.12 0.29
CA LEU A 358 16.34 -27.95 0.17
C LEU A 358 16.96 -27.94 -1.24
N GLN A 359 16.31 -27.36 -2.24
CA GLN A 359 16.75 -27.30 -3.64
C GLN A 359 17.02 -25.87 -4.10
N GLU A 360 17.28 -24.97 -3.18
CA GLU A 360 17.53 -23.56 -3.49
C GLU A 360 18.79 -23.37 -4.34
N GLY A 361 18.71 -22.42 -5.26
CA GLY A 361 19.81 -22.07 -6.15
C GLY A 361 19.51 -20.80 -6.95
N GLY A 362 20.30 -20.55 -7.99
CA GLY A 362 20.14 -19.37 -8.85
C GLY A 362 18.78 -19.27 -9.56
N HIS A 363 18.05 -20.39 -9.68
CA HIS A 363 16.70 -20.43 -10.26
C HIS A 363 15.60 -19.95 -9.28
N THR A 364 15.84 -19.97 -7.96
CA THR A 364 14.81 -19.68 -6.96
C THR A 364 14.22 -18.26 -7.10
N PRO A 365 14.99 -17.18 -7.28
CA PRO A 365 14.44 -15.83 -7.47
C PRO A 365 13.57 -15.71 -8.73
N VAL A 366 13.96 -16.38 -9.81
CA VAL A 366 13.20 -16.41 -11.08
C VAL A 366 11.85 -17.09 -10.88
N LEU A 367 11.83 -18.25 -10.21
CA LEU A 367 10.60 -18.97 -9.91
C LEU A 367 9.71 -18.22 -8.92
N ARG A 368 10.29 -17.59 -7.90
CA ARG A 368 9.58 -16.72 -6.95
C ARG A 368 8.85 -15.60 -7.68
N THR A 369 9.56 -14.87 -8.55
CA THR A 369 8.98 -13.80 -9.37
C THR A 369 7.87 -14.36 -10.28
N PHE A 370 8.09 -15.51 -10.91
CA PHE A 370 7.10 -16.15 -11.77
C PHE A 370 5.81 -16.52 -11.03
N PHE A 371 5.90 -17.22 -9.89
CA PHE A 371 4.71 -17.57 -9.10
C PHE A 371 3.97 -16.31 -8.61
N TYR A 372 4.70 -15.29 -8.17
CA TYR A 372 4.12 -14.01 -7.78
C TYR A 372 3.34 -13.37 -8.93
N LYS A 373 3.95 -13.27 -10.13
CA LYS A 373 3.30 -12.71 -11.32
C LYS A 373 2.11 -13.56 -11.78
N LEU A 374 2.22 -14.88 -11.71
CA LEU A 374 1.17 -15.82 -12.10
C LEU A 374 -0.09 -15.62 -11.25
N VAL A 375 0.07 -15.56 -9.93
CA VAL A 375 -1.06 -15.32 -9.01
C VAL A 375 -1.57 -13.87 -9.13
N GLN A 376 -0.68 -12.89 -9.32
CA GLN A 376 -1.08 -11.49 -9.53
C GLN A 376 -1.96 -11.33 -10.78
N GLU A 377 -1.59 -11.95 -11.90
CA GLU A 377 -2.37 -11.94 -13.14
C GLU A 377 -3.70 -12.69 -12.97
N MET A 378 -3.73 -13.80 -12.21
CA MET A 378 -4.98 -14.49 -11.88
C MET A 378 -5.95 -13.58 -11.10
N ALA A 379 -5.46 -12.91 -10.04
CA ALA A 379 -6.23 -11.90 -9.30
C ALA A 379 -6.70 -10.75 -10.22
N HIS A 380 -5.84 -10.31 -11.14
CA HIS A 380 -6.17 -9.26 -12.10
C HIS A 380 -7.31 -9.67 -13.03
N ARG A 381 -7.24 -10.87 -13.61
CA ARG A 381 -8.29 -11.43 -14.47
C ARG A 381 -9.61 -11.59 -13.73
N ILE A 382 -9.61 -12.18 -12.53
CA ILE A 382 -10.80 -12.35 -11.70
C ILE A 382 -11.44 -10.99 -11.39
N ARG A 383 -10.64 -9.97 -11.05
CA ARG A 383 -11.14 -8.61 -10.82
C ARG A 383 -11.79 -8.03 -12.08
N ILE A 384 -11.21 -8.26 -13.25
CA ILE A 384 -11.79 -7.82 -14.53
C ILE A 384 -13.13 -8.51 -14.78
N GLU A 385 -13.20 -9.83 -14.64
CA GLU A 385 -14.40 -10.62 -14.95
C GLU A 385 -15.55 -10.43 -13.94
N ARG A 386 -15.25 -10.27 -12.65
CA ARG A 386 -16.25 -10.27 -11.56
C ARG A 386 -16.56 -8.89 -10.97
N VAL A 387 -15.57 -7.99 -10.93
CA VAL A 387 -15.70 -6.71 -10.17
C VAL A 387 -15.79 -5.50 -11.10
N CYS A 388 -14.99 -5.47 -12.16
CA CYS A 388 -14.88 -4.30 -13.04
C CYS A 388 -16.04 -4.20 -14.04
N LYS A 389 -17.07 -3.41 -13.69
CA LYS A 389 -18.20 -3.14 -14.59
C LYS A 389 -17.85 -2.37 -15.87
N LYS A 390 -16.75 -1.61 -15.87
CA LYS A 390 -16.29 -0.76 -16.99
C LYS A 390 -14.85 -1.11 -17.36
N THR A 391 -14.67 -2.17 -18.14
CA THR A 391 -13.39 -2.58 -18.72
C THR A 391 -13.47 -2.49 -20.24
N ARG A 392 -12.34 -2.18 -20.92
CA ARG A 392 -12.25 -2.27 -22.39
C ARG A 392 -11.89 -3.69 -22.85
N ASN A 393 -11.27 -4.47 -21.98
CA ASN A 393 -10.95 -5.86 -22.23
C ASN A 393 -12.11 -6.71 -21.71
N HIS A 394 -12.96 -7.18 -22.62
CA HIS A 394 -14.08 -8.06 -22.31
C HIS A 394 -13.67 -9.50 -22.58
N VAL A 395 -13.78 -10.35 -21.56
CA VAL A 395 -13.63 -11.80 -21.71
C VAL A 395 -14.97 -12.37 -22.18
N PRO A 396 -15.01 -13.12 -23.29
CA PRO A 396 -16.21 -13.85 -23.72
C PRO A 396 -16.79 -14.71 -22.60
N ASN A 397 -18.12 -14.81 -22.51
CA ASN A 397 -18.79 -15.46 -21.36
C ASN A 397 -18.43 -16.94 -21.23
N ASP A 398 -18.26 -17.62 -22.37
CA ASP A 398 -17.82 -19.01 -22.51
C ASP A 398 -16.38 -19.23 -22.07
N MET A 399 -15.53 -18.19 -22.10
CA MET A 399 -14.13 -18.24 -21.65
C MET A 399 -13.90 -17.84 -20.19
N ARG A 400 -14.92 -17.38 -19.48
CA ARG A 400 -14.76 -16.89 -18.10
C ARG A 400 -14.33 -17.99 -17.14
N LEU A 401 -13.58 -17.61 -16.11
CA LEU A 401 -13.13 -18.53 -15.08
C LEU A 401 -14.28 -18.92 -14.15
N THR A 402 -14.54 -20.23 -14.10
CA THR A 402 -15.45 -20.80 -13.09
C THR A 402 -14.77 -20.86 -11.73
N ASP A 403 -15.55 -20.99 -10.65
CA ASP A 403 -14.99 -21.19 -9.31
C ASP A 403 -14.13 -22.46 -9.25
N HIS A 404 -14.53 -23.52 -9.97
CA HIS A 404 -13.74 -24.73 -10.08
C HIS A 404 -12.34 -24.50 -10.66
N ASN A 405 -12.23 -23.74 -11.77
CA ASN A 405 -10.91 -23.45 -12.37
C ASN A 405 -10.01 -22.68 -11.38
N ILE A 406 -10.59 -21.74 -10.63
CA ILE A 406 -9.88 -20.94 -9.63
C ILE A 406 -9.39 -21.84 -8.49
N GLU A 407 -10.25 -22.69 -7.95
CA GLU A 407 -9.91 -23.61 -6.87
C GLU A 407 -8.82 -24.62 -7.28
N THR A 408 -8.93 -25.18 -8.49
CA THR A 408 -7.92 -26.10 -9.04
C THR A 408 -6.58 -25.41 -9.21
N PHE A 409 -6.57 -24.19 -9.74
CA PHE A 409 -5.36 -23.37 -9.85
C PHE A 409 -4.73 -23.08 -8.48
N VAL A 410 -5.51 -22.59 -7.52
CA VAL A 410 -5.01 -22.26 -6.17
C VAL A 410 -4.46 -23.51 -5.49
N THR A 411 -5.15 -24.64 -5.59
CA THR A 411 -4.71 -25.92 -5.02
C THR A 411 -3.36 -26.36 -5.58
N ALA A 412 -3.10 -26.14 -6.87
CA ALA A 412 -1.84 -26.48 -7.50
C ALA A 412 -0.69 -25.54 -7.12
N VAL A 413 -0.94 -24.23 -7.01
CA VAL A 413 0.10 -23.23 -6.69
C VAL A 413 0.44 -23.19 -5.20
N LEU A 414 -0.53 -23.47 -4.32
CA LEU A 414 -0.37 -23.29 -2.89
C LEU A 414 0.84 -24.04 -2.29
N PRO A 415 1.11 -25.32 -2.60
CA PRO A 415 2.31 -26.01 -2.10
C PRO A 415 3.61 -25.28 -2.44
N SER A 416 3.78 -24.87 -3.70
CA SER A 416 4.95 -24.11 -4.16
C SER A 416 5.07 -22.76 -3.44
N ALA A 417 3.96 -22.04 -3.26
CA ALA A 417 3.95 -20.79 -2.51
C ALA A 417 4.33 -20.98 -1.03
N LEU A 418 3.87 -22.07 -0.40
CA LEU A 418 4.23 -22.41 0.98
C LEU A 418 5.71 -22.77 1.12
N PHE A 419 6.31 -23.46 0.14
CA PHE A 419 7.75 -23.71 0.13
C PHE A 419 8.57 -22.41 0.02
N LEU A 420 8.17 -21.50 -0.86
CA LEU A 420 8.83 -20.20 -1.06
C LEU A 420 8.75 -19.25 0.15
N ILE A 421 7.83 -19.47 1.09
CA ILE A 421 7.77 -18.71 2.35
C ILE A 421 8.96 -19.04 3.23
N PHE A 422 9.36 -20.32 3.27
CA PHE A 422 10.41 -20.83 4.15
C PHE A 422 11.77 -20.87 3.45
N SER A 423 11.94 -20.12 2.36
CA SER A 423 13.24 -20.05 1.71
C SER A 423 14.28 -19.38 2.60
N THR A 424 15.56 -19.69 2.38
CA THR A 424 16.65 -19.05 3.16
C THR A 424 16.74 -17.55 2.90
N ASP A 425 16.35 -17.13 1.70
CA ASP A 425 16.32 -15.76 1.24
C ASP A 425 14.91 -15.18 1.40
N GLU A 426 14.76 -14.19 2.30
CA GLU A 426 13.48 -13.58 2.68
C GLU A 426 13.06 -12.49 1.68
N HIS A 427 11.91 -12.68 1.02
CA HIS A 427 11.40 -11.74 0.02
C HIS A 427 9.92 -11.46 0.16
N THR A 428 9.57 -10.18 0.01
CA THR A 428 8.20 -9.70 0.13
C THR A 428 7.25 -10.34 -0.89
N GLU A 429 7.75 -10.75 -2.06
CA GLU A 429 6.96 -11.40 -3.12
C GLU A 429 6.32 -12.72 -2.67
N SER A 430 6.99 -13.51 -1.83
CA SER A 430 6.45 -14.76 -1.30
C SER A 430 5.19 -14.49 -0.46
N TYR A 431 5.25 -13.48 0.41
CA TYR A 431 4.11 -13.07 1.25
C TYR A 431 2.99 -12.42 0.41
N GLN A 432 3.32 -11.64 -0.62
CA GLN A 432 2.31 -11.09 -1.53
C GLN A 432 1.62 -12.17 -2.36
N THR A 433 2.32 -13.25 -2.70
CA THR A 433 1.73 -14.42 -3.39
C THR A 433 0.63 -15.03 -2.51
N ILE A 434 0.93 -15.29 -1.24
CA ILE A 434 -0.04 -15.80 -0.26
C ILE A 434 -1.19 -14.81 -0.04
N ARG A 435 -0.90 -13.51 0.02
CA ARG A 435 -1.94 -12.47 0.08
C ARG A 435 -2.91 -12.60 -1.08
N PHE A 436 -2.43 -12.59 -2.33
CA PHE A 436 -3.33 -12.70 -3.48
C PHE A 436 -4.13 -14.00 -3.48
N LEU A 437 -3.49 -15.15 -3.18
CA LEU A 437 -4.18 -16.43 -3.04
C LEU A 437 -5.29 -16.35 -1.97
N SER A 438 -5.03 -15.72 -0.82
CA SER A 438 -6.01 -15.57 0.26
C SER A 438 -7.20 -14.66 -0.09
N PHE A 439 -7.03 -13.70 -1.00
CA PHE A 439 -8.13 -12.88 -1.53
C PHE A 439 -8.95 -13.61 -2.60
N ILE A 440 -8.34 -14.54 -3.32
CA ILE A 440 -8.99 -15.30 -4.40
C ILE A 440 -9.75 -16.51 -3.84
N ALA A 441 -9.12 -17.30 -2.96
CA ALA A 441 -9.68 -18.51 -2.36
C ALA A 441 -9.30 -18.64 -0.88
N PRO A 442 -9.86 -17.80 0.01
CA PRO A 442 -9.57 -17.83 1.44
C PRO A 442 -9.83 -19.20 2.07
N GLN A 443 -10.80 -19.96 1.54
CA GLN A 443 -11.21 -21.28 2.02
C GLN A 443 -10.15 -22.38 1.89
N LEU A 444 -9.18 -22.19 1.01
CA LEU A 444 -8.06 -23.12 0.81
C LEU A 444 -6.80 -22.63 1.54
N VAL A 445 -6.60 -21.31 1.58
CA VAL A 445 -5.32 -20.69 1.97
C VAL A 445 -5.27 -20.39 3.46
N LEU A 446 -6.30 -19.75 4.03
CA LEU A 446 -6.28 -19.33 5.44
C LEU A 446 -6.07 -20.50 6.43
N PRO A 447 -6.72 -21.67 6.27
CA PRO A 447 -6.49 -22.81 7.15
C PRO A 447 -5.02 -23.26 7.15
N LYS A 448 -4.37 -23.24 5.97
CA LYS A 448 -2.95 -23.60 5.82
C LYS A 448 -2.03 -22.58 6.47
N VAL A 449 -2.32 -21.29 6.34
CA VAL A 449 -1.56 -20.24 7.03
C VAL A 449 -1.67 -20.39 8.54
N LEU A 450 -2.86 -20.69 9.08
CA LEU A 450 -3.02 -20.96 10.51
C LEU A 450 -2.27 -22.22 10.96
N ASP A 451 -2.25 -23.28 10.14
CA ASP A 451 -1.44 -24.49 10.38
C ASP A 451 0.08 -24.21 10.40
N LEU A 452 0.55 -23.08 9.84
CA LEU A 452 1.95 -22.64 9.93
C LEU A 452 2.19 -21.77 11.17
N VAL A 453 1.28 -20.86 11.47
CA VAL A 453 1.44 -19.86 12.53
C VAL A 453 1.38 -20.49 13.92
N TYR A 454 0.35 -21.29 14.20
CA TYR A 454 0.14 -21.82 15.56
C TYR A 454 1.28 -22.71 16.07
N PRO A 455 1.83 -23.66 15.29
CA PRO A 455 3.02 -24.40 15.70
C PRO A 455 4.23 -23.50 15.93
N SER A 456 4.42 -22.51 15.05
CA SER A 456 5.58 -21.63 15.15
C SER A 456 5.55 -20.78 16.42
N LEU A 457 4.37 -20.46 16.94
CA LEU A 457 4.18 -19.75 18.21
C LEU A 457 4.50 -20.60 19.44
N SER A 458 4.35 -21.93 19.36
CA SER A 458 4.66 -22.84 20.47
C SER A 458 6.11 -23.33 20.47
N THR A 459 6.78 -23.35 19.31
CA THR A 459 8.17 -23.80 19.20
C THR A 459 9.17 -22.70 19.52
N LEU A 460 10.02 -22.92 20.54
CA LEU A 460 11.12 -22.00 20.90
C LEU A 460 12.40 -22.20 20.07
N THR A 461 12.48 -23.25 19.25
CA THR A 461 13.74 -23.73 18.64
C THR A 461 13.99 -23.25 17.21
N SER A 462 13.05 -22.56 16.55
CA SER A 462 13.20 -22.10 15.16
C SER A 462 12.69 -20.66 14.95
N PRO A 463 13.46 -19.63 15.35
CA PRO A 463 13.04 -18.23 15.27
C PRO A 463 12.76 -17.76 13.83
N HIS A 464 13.52 -18.23 12.85
CA HIS A 464 13.32 -17.89 11.43
C HIS A 464 11.94 -18.33 10.92
N ARG A 465 11.48 -19.54 11.28
CA ARG A 465 10.16 -20.05 10.89
C ARG A 465 9.04 -19.23 11.53
N LEU A 466 9.22 -18.80 12.78
CA LEU A 466 8.28 -17.92 13.45
C LEU A 466 8.17 -16.60 12.70
N LYS A 467 9.29 -15.92 12.41
CA LYS A 467 9.31 -14.66 11.63
C LYS A 467 8.53 -14.80 10.32
N GLN A 468 8.86 -15.80 9.51
CA GLN A 468 8.23 -16.03 8.20
C GLN A 468 6.73 -16.35 8.32
N SER A 469 6.31 -17.13 9.32
CA SER A 469 4.89 -17.43 9.55
C SER A 469 4.08 -16.21 9.99
N LEU A 470 4.68 -15.32 10.78
CA LEU A 470 4.05 -14.05 11.18
C LEU A 470 3.90 -13.10 10.00
N GLU A 471 4.90 -13.01 9.11
CA GLU A 471 4.78 -12.25 7.85
C GLU A 471 3.64 -12.77 6.95
N CYS A 472 3.45 -14.09 6.88
CA CYS A 472 2.28 -14.67 6.22
C CYS A 472 0.96 -14.27 6.88
N LEU A 473 0.91 -14.22 8.22
CA LEU A 473 -0.28 -13.75 8.93
C LEU A 473 -0.55 -12.27 8.64
N VAL A 474 0.50 -11.44 8.62
CA VAL A 474 0.43 -10.01 8.27
C VAL A 474 -0.22 -9.86 6.89
N ALA A 475 0.21 -10.66 5.91
CA ALA A 475 -0.33 -10.67 4.55
C ALA A 475 -1.83 -11.06 4.48
N CYS A 476 -2.29 -11.92 5.39
CA CYS A 476 -3.65 -12.50 5.40
C CYS A 476 -4.63 -11.86 6.39
N CYS A 477 -4.25 -10.80 7.11
CA CYS A 477 -5.10 -10.19 8.15
C CYS A 477 -6.49 -9.79 7.66
N VAL A 478 -6.59 -9.14 6.49
CA VAL A 478 -7.87 -8.64 5.96
C VAL A 478 -8.81 -9.80 5.57
N PRO A 479 -8.39 -10.79 4.77
CA PRO A 479 -9.22 -11.96 4.50
C PRO A 479 -9.60 -12.74 5.77
N LEU A 480 -8.70 -12.86 6.75
CA LEU A 480 -8.96 -13.56 8.01
C LEU A 480 -10.06 -12.88 8.86
N VAL A 481 -10.01 -11.55 8.99
CA VAL A 481 -11.02 -10.78 9.74
C VAL A 481 -12.40 -10.85 9.06
N ARG A 482 -12.42 -11.00 7.74
CA ARG A 482 -13.65 -11.08 6.93
C ARG A 482 -14.22 -12.48 6.74
N ASP A 483 -13.54 -13.52 7.23
CA ASP A 483 -13.92 -14.92 7.00
C ASP A 483 -15.05 -15.39 7.92
N ASP A 484 -16.25 -14.84 7.70
CA ASP A 484 -17.48 -15.12 8.46
C ASP A 484 -18.15 -16.47 8.12
N GLY A 485 -17.62 -17.19 7.12
CA GLY A 485 -18.17 -18.44 6.61
C GLY A 485 -19.58 -18.31 6.01
N GLY A 486 -20.00 -17.09 5.65
CA GLY A 486 -21.26 -16.82 4.96
C GLY A 486 -21.25 -17.27 3.49
N VAL A 487 -20.06 -17.42 2.89
CA VAL A 487 -19.88 -17.95 1.53
C VAL A 487 -19.89 -19.47 1.57
N GLU A 488 -20.78 -20.09 0.79
CA GLU A 488 -20.77 -21.53 0.57
C GLU A 488 -19.72 -21.89 -0.49
N TYR A 489 -18.85 -22.83 -0.14
CA TYR A 489 -17.79 -23.33 -1.02
C TYR A 489 -18.03 -24.80 -1.30
N GLU A 490 -17.88 -25.22 -2.56
CA GLU A 490 -17.93 -26.63 -2.93
C GLU A 490 -16.73 -27.39 -2.34
N ASN A 491 -15.53 -26.79 -2.43
CA ASN A 491 -14.30 -27.34 -1.88
C ASN A 491 -13.68 -26.39 -0.85
N PHE A 492 -13.29 -26.94 0.29
CA PHE A 492 -12.55 -26.20 1.30
C PHE A 492 -11.63 -27.11 2.11
N VAL A 493 -10.66 -26.49 2.78
CA VAL A 493 -9.77 -27.16 3.71
C VAL A 493 -10.09 -26.70 5.13
N ASN A 494 -9.98 -27.61 6.10
CA ASN A 494 -10.02 -27.26 7.52
C ASN A 494 -8.60 -27.22 8.08
N CYS A 495 -8.39 -26.47 9.15
CA CYS A 495 -7.14 -26.55 9.90
C CYS A 495 -6.88 -28.00 10.31
N SER A 496 -5.60 -28.41 10.29
CA SER A 496 -5.15 -29.74 10.66
C SER A 496 -5.59 -30.14 12.07
N LYS A 497 -5.72 -29.15 12.97
CA LYS A 497 -6.13 -29.31 14.36
C LYS A 497 -7.05 -28.17 14.79
N ASP A 498 -7.72 -28.36 15.93
CA ASP A 498 -8.39 -27.28 16.65
C ASP A 498 -7.36 -26.47 17.44
N TRP A 499 -6.69 -25.55 16.73
CA TRP A 499 -5.58 -24.77 17.28
C TRP A 499 -5.94 -23.93 18.51
N ILE A 500 -7.18 -23.42 18.57
CA ILE A 500 -7.64 -22.64 19.73
C ILE A 500 -7.67 -23.52 20.98
N LYS A 501 -8.11 -24.77 20.83
CA LYS A 501 -8.15 -25.71 21.94
C LYS A 501 -6.76 -26.22 22.32
N GLU A 502 -5.90 -26.52 21.34
CA GLU A 502 -4.53 -26.98 21.60
C GLU A 502 -3.69 -25.91 22.28
N MET A 503 -3.77 -24.66 21.79
CA MET A 503 -3.07 -23.53 22.43
C MET A 503 -3.51 -23.33 23.87
N ARG A 504 -4.79 -23.59 24.18
CA ARG A 504 -5.29 -23.57 25.56
C ARG A 504 -4.66 -24.67 26.42
N GLN A 505 -4.63 -25.90 25.93
CA GLN A 505 -4.05 -27.03 26.65
C GLN A 505 -2.56 -26.79 26.93
N ASN A 506 -1.82 -26.32 25.94
CA ASN A 506 -0.40 -26.00 26.10
C ASN A 506 -0.17 -24.88 27.13
N ALA A 507 -1.05 -23.86 27.17
CA ALA A 507 -0.97 -22.80 28.16
C ALA A 507 -1.25 -23.31 29.59
N GLU A 508 -2.23 -24.20 29.74
CA GLU A 508 -2.56 -24.86 31.02
C GLU A 508 -1.41 -25.77 31.51
N GLU A 509 -0.76 -26.50 30.61
CA GLU A 509 0.36 -27.43 30.91
C GLU A 509 1.66 -26.70 31.29
N MET A 510 1.95 -25.55 30.67
CA MET A 510 3.19 -24.80 30.89
C MET A 510 3.23 -24.04 32.24
N GLY A 511 2.19 -24.17 33.09
CA GLY A 511 2.09 -23.45 34.35
C GLY A 511 2.08 -21.93 34.18
N GLN A 512 2.02 -21.44 32.93
CA GLN A 512 1.73 -20.07 32.64
C GLN A 512 0.29 -19.86 33.12
N VAL A 513 0.13 -19.20 34.26
CA VAL A 513 -1.09 -18.45 34.55
C VAL A 513 -1.15 -17.24 33.59
N SER A 514 -0.91 -17.47 32.30
CA SER A 514 -1.71 -16.86 31.27
C SER A 514 -3.13 -17.23 31.65
N CYS A 515 -3.94 -16.20 31.81
CA CYS A 515 -5.27 -16.32 32.34
C CYS A 515 -6.20 -16.78 31.17
N ALA A 516 -5.71 -17.81 30.44
CA ALA A 516 -6.31 -18.62 29.39
C ALA A 516 -7.36 -19.60 29.92
N THR A 517 -7.85 -19.38 31.15
CA THR A 517 -9.05 -20.02 31.69
C THR A 517 -10.26 -19.11 31.43
N PRO A 518 -11.09 -19.38 30.40
CA PRO A 518 -12.47 -18.92 30.39
C PRO A 518 -13.41 -19.98 31.00
N MET A 519 -14.53 -19.52 31.52
CA MET A 519 -15.65 -20.30 32.07
C MET A 519 -16.01 -21.56 31.25
N PRO A 520 -16.57 -22.61 31.90
CA PRO A 520 -16.79 -23.91 31.27
C PRO A 520 -17.67 -23.80 30.02
N LEU A 521 -17.05 -23.96 28.85
CA LEU A 521 -17.72 -24.35 27.62
C LEU A 521 -18.27 -25.76 27.84
N ARG A 522 -19.51 -25.88 28.33
CA ARG A 522 -20.24 -27.15 28.35
C ARG A 522 -20.67 -27.49 26.92
N CYS A 523 -19.71 -27.78 26.06
CA CYS A 523 -19.97 -28.50 24.83
C CYS A 523 -20.34 -29.93 25.28
N LYS A 524 -21.64 -30.25 25.35
CA LYS A 524 -22.07 -31.63 25.52
C LYS A 524 -21.54 -32.43 24.33
N LYS A 525 -20.37 -33.05 24.50
CA LYS A 525 -19.88 -34.11 23.63
C LYS A 525 -20.90 -35.24 23.68
N LYS A 526 -21.60 -35.49 22.58
CA LYS A 526 -21.80 -36.86 22.13
C LYS A 526 -20.82 -37.10 21.00
N SER A 527 -19.62 -37.53 21.37
CA SER A 527 -18.65 -38.09 20.43
C SER A 527 -19.21 -39.41 19.90
N LYS A 528 -19.83 -39.39 18.72
CA LYS A 528 -19.90 -40.58 17.87
C LYS A 528 -18.68 -40.56 16.95
N LYS A 529 -17.98 -41.70 16.87
CA LYS A 529 -17.02 -42.00 15.82
C LYS A 529 -17.67 -41.64 14.48
N VAL A 530 -17.07 -40.74 13.72
CA VAL A 530 -17.49 -40.46 12.34
C VAL A 530 -17.05 -41.67 11.51
N SER A 531 -17.96 -42.62 11.36
CA SER A 531 -17.99 -43.50 10.20
C SER A 531 -18.44 -42.70 8.99
N SER A 532 -17.89 -43.03 7.83
CA SER A 532 -17.99 -42.33 6.54
C SER A 532 -19.38 -42.25 5.88
N ASN A 533 -20.49 -42.30 6.62
CA ASN A 533 -21.85 -42.31 6.05
C ASN A 533 -22.87 -41.52 6.90
N ASP A 534 -22.73 -40.19 6.98
CA ASP A 534 -23.85 -39.30 7.31
C ASP A 534 -23.82 -38.12 6.33
N PHE A 535 -24.40 -38.35 5.14
CA PHE A 535 -24.74 -37.33 4.15
C PHE A 535 -26.10 -36.73 4.54
N GLY A 536 -26.14 -35.48 5.00
CA GLY A 536 -27.42 -34.82 5.28
C GLY A 536 -27.42 -33.61 6.21
N GLU A 537 -26.44 -32.72 6.13
CA GLU A 537 -26.52 -31.31 6.57
C GLU A 537 -25.36 -30.57 5.86
N GLY A 538 -25.64 -29.46 5.18
CA GLY A 538 -24.75 -28.85 4.18
C GLY A 538 -23.31 -28.63 4.66
N LYS A 539 -22.33 -28.96 3.81
CA LYS A 539 -20.89 -28.80 4.07
C LYS A 539 -20.51 -27.31 4.18
N ARG A 540 -20.83 -26.65 5.30
CA ARG A 540 -20.33 -25.30 5.57
C ARG A 540 -18.99 -25.37 6.29
N ARG A 541 -18.00 -24.67 5.74
CA ARG A 541 -16.69 -24.48 6.35
C ARG A 541 -16.84 -23.72 7.67
N LYS A 542 -16.00 -24.04 8.66
CA LYS A 542 -15.95 -23.28 9.91
C LYS A 542 -15.35 -21.89 9.67
N PRO A 543 -16.01 -20.79 10.10
CA PRO A 543 -15.45 -19.45 10.01
C PRO A 543 -14.18 -19.32 10.85
N LEU A 544 -13.27 -18.42 10.47
CA LEU A 544 -11.98 -18.25 11.13
C LEU A 544 -11.83 -16.96 11.95
N ARG A 545 -12.85 -16.08 12.01
CA ARG A 545 -12.77 -14.80 12.73
C ARG A 545 -12.40 -14.95 14.20
N CYS A 546 -12.80 -16.05 14.84
CA CYS A 546 -12.48 -16.34 16.24
C CYS A 546 -10.96 -16.44 16.49
N HIS A 547 -10.17 -16.84 15.48
CA HIS A 547 -8.71 -16.89 15.59
C HIS A 547 -8.09 -15.50 15.77
N VAL A 548 -8.72 -14.43 15.29
CA VAL A 548 -8.18 -13.06 15.38
C VAL A 548 -8.00 -12.64 16.83
N ILE A 549 -9.01 -12.86 17.69
CA ILE A 549 -8.92 -12.47 19.11
C ILE A 549 -7.87 -13.31 19.86
N VAL A 550 -7.77 -14.60 19.53
CA VAL A 550 -6.79 -15.51 20.13
C VAL A 550 -5.36 -15.13 19.73
N LEU A 551 -5.15 -14.86 18.43
CA LEU A 551 -3.86 -14.45 17.90
C LEU A 551 -3.46 -13.06 18.41
N LEU A 552 -4.40 -12.13 18.56
CA LEU A 552 -4.13 -10.82 19.16
C LEU A 552 -3.56 -10.96 20.58
N GLU A 553 -4.17 -11.78 21.42
CA GLU A 553 -3.65 -12.06 22.77
C GLU A 553 -2.28 -12.77 22.74
N ALA A 554 -2.08 -13.69 21.80
CA ALA A 554 -0.80 -14.34 21.59
C ALA A 554 0.30 -13.35 21.20
N MET A 555 0.00 -12.40 20.30
CA MET A 555 0.95 -11.38 19.86
C MET A 555 1.33 -10.42 20.98
N VAL A 556 0.36 -10.04 21.82
CA VAL A 556 0.64 -9.23 23.02
C VAL A 556 1.59 -9.96 23.98
N ASN A 557 1.43 -11.28 24.14
CA ASN A 557 2.33 -12.10 24.95
C ASN A 557 3.71 -12.32 24.31
N ALA A 558 3.83 -12.12 22.99
CA ALA A 558 5.06 -12.33 22.24
C ALA A 558 6.02 -11.14 22.30
N ILE A 559 5.58 -9.98 22.82
CA ILE A 559 6.39 -8.76 22.99
C ILE A 559 7.55 -9.04 23.96
N ASP A 560 8.78 -8.91 23.46
CA ASP A 560 10.03 -9.18 24.16
C ASP A 560 11.16 -8.28 23.64
N ILE A 561 11.84 -7.54 24.53
CA ILE A 561 12.96 -6.66 24.18
C ILE A 561 14.15 -7.41 23.57
N ASN A 562 14.28 -8.71 23.85
CA ASN A 562 15.43 -9.51 23.42
C ASN A 562 15.38 -9.88 21.92
N ASP A 563 14.21 -9.79 21.29
CA ASP A 563 13.99 -10.13 19.89
C ASP A 563 13.18 -9.02 19.21
N VAL A 564 13.89 -7.99 18.72
CA VAL A 564 13.30 -6.80 18.11
C VAL A 564 12.51 -7.15 16.86
N ASP A 565 12.99 -8.09 16.04
CA ASP A 565 12.31 -8.52 14.81
C ASP A 565 10.96 -9.16 15.12
N LYS A 566 10.93 -10.12 16.05
CA LYS A 566 9.69 -10.75 16.50
C LYS A 566 8.75 -9.74 17.14
N THR A 567 9.27 -8.85 17.98
CA THR A 567 8.47 -7.82 18.65
C THR A 567 7.87 -6.82 17.67
N SER A 568 8.63 -6.41 16.65
CA SER A 568 8.14 -5.53 15.59
C SER A 568 7.03 -6.19 14.76
N LEU A 569 7.17 -7.49 14.43
CA LEU A 569 6.12 -8.23 13.74
C LEU A 569 4.87 -8.39 14.61
N ALA A 570 5.03 -8.66 15.90
CA ALA A 570 3.92 -8.70 16.84
C ALA A 570 3.19 -7.35 16.90
N PHE A 571 3.91 -6.22 17.00
CA PHE A 571 3.30 -4.89 16.95
C PHE A 571 2.62 -4.59 15.61
N THR A 572 3.19 -5.02 14.49
CA THR A 572 2.57 -4.87 13.17
C THR A 572 1.23 -5.60 13.11
N LEU A 573 1.16 -6.84 13.63
CA LEU A 573 -0.07 -7.62 13.70
C LEU A 573 -1.08 -7.02 14.67
N ILE A 574 -0.64 -6.60 15.87
CA ILE A 574 -1.49 -5.92 16.86
C ILE A 574 -2.12 -4.67 16.25
N THR A 575 -1.31 -3.83 15.60
CA THR A 575 -1.77 -2.60 14.92
C THR A 575 -2.80 -2.92 13.84
N ARG A 576 -2.56 -3.93 13.00
CA ARG A 576 -3.51 -4.37 11.97
C ARG A 576 -4.81 -4.88 12.57
N PHE A 577 -4.77 -5.68 13.63
CA PHE A 577 -5.99 -6.14 14.27
C PHE A 577 -6.75 -4.99 14.95
N PHE A 578 -6.08 -4.13 15.72
CA PHE A 578 -6.72 -2.97 16.33
C PHE A 578 -7.35 -2.01 15.29
N THR A 579 -6.76 -1.86 14.11
CA THR A 579 -7.36 -1.05 13.03
C THR A 579 -8.54 -1.72 12.32
N LEU A 580 -8.52 -3.06 12.18
CA LEU A 580 -9.51 -3.84 11.44
C LEU A 580 -10.74 -4.24 12.27
N ILE A 581 -10.58 -4.45 13.59
CA ILE A 581 -11.68 -4.86 14.48
C ILE A 581 -11.98 -3.82 15.58
N PRO A 582 -13.25 -3.50 15.85
CA PRO A 582 -13.64 -2.61 16.94
C PRO A 582 -13.38 -3.30 18.27
N ILE A 583 -12.65 -2.61 19.14
CA ILE A 583 -12.25 -3.11 20.45
C ILE A 583 -13.34 -2.75 21.46
N ILE A 584 -14.42 -3.52 21.44
CA ILE A 584 -15.62 -3.34 22.26
C ILE A 584 -16.10 -4.69 22.79
N ASP A 585 -16.46 -4.76 24.08
CA ASP A 585 -17.14 -5.94 24.62
C ASP A 585 -18.61 -6.01 24.16
N CYS A 586 -18.88 -6.90 23.20
CA CYS A 586 -20.22 -7.14 22.67
C CYS A 586 -20.92 -8.33 23.32
N SER A 587 -20.38 -8.91 24.40
CA SER A 587 -20.96 -10.11 25.04
C SER A 587 -22.36 -9.86 25.63
N GLY A 588 -22.66 -8.61 26.00
CA GLY A 588 -23.98 -8.18 26.45
C GLY A 588 -25.08 -8.29 25.40
N ALA A 589 -24.74 -8.27 24.10
CA ALA A 589 -25.71 -8.34 23.00
C ALA A 589 -26.52 -9.65 23.02
N LEU A 590 -25.94 -10.73 23.53
CA LEU A 590 -26.58 -12.05 23.61
C LEU A 590 -27.79 -12.10 24.55
N LYS A 591 -27.92 -11.11 25.44
CA LYS A 591 -29.06 -10.98 26.36
C LYS A 591 -30.23 -10.22 25.74
N MET A 592 -30.02 -9.56 24.60
CA MET A 592 -31.00 -8.68 23.98
C MET A 592 -31.87 -9.44 22.97
N GLU A 593 -33.17 -9.16 22.93
CA GLU A 593 -34.08 -9.87 22.03
C GLU A 593 -33.78 -9.64 20.54
N LYS A 594 -33.28 -8.45 20.19
CA LYS A 594 -32.88 -8.05 18.83
C LYS A 594 -31.83 -8.97 18.20
N TYR A 595 -31.02 -9.67 19.00
CA TYR A 595 -29.90 -10.49 18.54
C TYR A 595 -30.09 -12.00 18.76
N LYS A 596 -31.34 -12.44 18.97
CA LYS A 596 -31.66 -13.88 19.12
C LYS A 596 -31.32 -14.69 17.86
N ASP A 597 -31.44 -14.08 16.68
CA ASP A 597 -31.26 -14.74 15.38
C ASP A 597 -29.81 -14.72 14.85
N LEU A 598 -28.84 -14.25 15.65
CA LEU A 598 -27.42 -14.34 15.28
C LEU A 598 -26.98 -15.79 15.01
N SER A 599 -26.05 -15.94 14.06
CA SER A 599 -25.45 -17.24 13.75
C SER A 599 -24.72 -17.83 14.96
N LEU A 600 -24.49 -19.15 14.96
CA LEU A 600 -23.75 -19.79 16.06
C LEU A 600 -22.34 -19.21 16.21
N GLU A 601 -21.68 -18.90 15.10
CA GLU A 601 -20.35 -18.29 15.13
C GLU A 601 -20.39 -16.85 15.63
N GLU A 602 -21.35 -16.02 15.21
CA GLU A 602 -21.49 -14.65 15.70
C GLU A 602 -21.74 -14.63 17.21
N LYS A 603 -22.53 -15.60 17.71
CA LYS A 603 -22.76 -15.78 19.15
C LYS A 603 -21.48 -16.16 19.88
N GLU A 604 -20.62 -16.99 19.30
CA GLU A 604 -19.31 -17.34 19.85
C GLU A 604 -18.35 -16.14 19.82
N LEU A 605 -18.32 -15.40 18.73
CA LEU A 605 -17.49 -14.21 18.56
C LEU A 605 -17.87 -13.12 19.58
N CYS A 606 -19.16 -12.85 19.79
CA CYS A 606 -19.64 -11.93 20.83
C CYS A 606 -19.24 -12.39 22.24
N LYS A 607 -19.17 -13.70 22.52
CA LYS A 607 -18.64 -14.17 23.82
C LYS A 607 -17.15 -13.90 23.92
N LEU A 608 -16.39 -14.10 22.85
CA LEU A 608 -14.94 -13.89 22.83
C LEU A 608 -14.58 -12.42 23.02
N THR A 609 -15.41 -11.46 22.59
CA THR A 609 -15.13 -10.03 22.80
C THR A 609 -15.06 -9.61 24.27
N SER A 610 -15.62 -10.39 25.20
CA SER A 610 -15.46 -10.14 26.64
C SER A 610 -14.00 -10.21 27.12
N ARG A 611 -13.11 -10.82 26.32
CA ARG A 611 -11.67 -10.88 26.61
C ARG A 611 -10.93 -9.60 26.23
N LEU A 612 -11.47 -8.79 25.32
CA LEU A 612 -10.78 -7.63 24.75
C LEU A 612 -10.31 -6.62 25.82
N PRO A 613 -11.12 -6.23 26.82
CA PRO A 613 -10.66 -5.31 27.87
C PRO A 613 -9.42 -5.82 28.61
N ARG A 614 -9.35 -7.14 28.84
CA ARG A 614 -8.21 -7.77 29.51
C ARG A 614 -7.00 -7.92 28.59
N ILE A 615 -7.19 -8.17 27.30
CA ILE A 615 -6.10 -8.16 26.32
C ILE A 615 -5.48 -6.76 26.23
N VAL A 616 -6.31 -5.71 26.24
CA VAL A 616 -5.87 -4.32 26.28
C VAL A 616 -5.10 -4.02 27.56
N ASP A 617 -5.60 -4.47 28.71
CA ASP A 617 -4.91 -4.30 30.00
C ASP A 617 -3.52 -4.97 30.01
N LEU A 618 -3.42 -6.18 29.45
CA LEU A 618 -2.15 -6.88 29.28
C LEU A 618 -1.22 -6.14 28.31
N PHE A 619 -1.74 -5.64 27.19
CA PHE A 619 -0.98 -4.88 26.19
C PHE A 619 -0.33 -3.64 26.79
N ILE A 620 -1.10 -2.83 27.52
CA ILE A 620 -0.58 -1.64 28.20
C ILE A 620 0.47 -2.02 29.25
N THR A 621 0.24 -3.11 30.00
CA THR A 621 1.23 -3.62 30.97
C THR A 621 2.54 -4.01 30.29
N ARG A 622 2.48 -4.67 29.13
CA ARG A 622 3.65 -5.05 28.34
C ARG A 622 4.37 -3.86 27.74
N ILE A 623 3.65 -2.83 27.29
CA ILE A 623 4.26 -1.57 26.85
C ILE A 623 5.02 -0.90 28.00
N PHE A 624 4.44 -0.79 29.19
CA PHE A 624 5.13 -0.19 30.33
C PHE A 624 6.37 -0.98 30.71
N ALA A 625 6.28 -2.31 30.78
CA ALA A 625 7.43 -3.16 31.04
C ALA A 625 8.54 -2.95 29.98
N LEU A 626 8.17 -2.90 28.70
CA LEU A 626 9.11 -2.67 27.60
C LEU A 626 9.78 -1.30 27.69
N ILE A 627 9.04 -0.23 28.02
CA ILE A 627 9.61 1.11 28.24
C ILE A 627 10.59 1.10 29.43
N MET A 628 10.22 0.47 30.54
CA MET A 628 11.09 0.33 31.70
C MET A 628 12.38 -0.43 31.35
N GLU A 629 12.27 -1.53 30.62
CA GLU A 629 13.42 -2.34 30.18
C GLU A 629 14.32 -1.57 29.20
N LEU A 630 13.74 -0.86 28.22
CA LEU A 630 14.47 0.01 27.29
C LEU A 630 15.14 1.20 27.98
N SER A 631 14.58 1.66 29.10
CA SER A 631 15.19 2.74 29.88
C SER A 631 16.48 2.29 30.58
N ALA A 632 16.54 1.03 31.01
CA ALA A 632 17.66 0.46 31.76
C ALA A 632 18.67 -0.30 30.89
N SER A 633 18.24 -0.82 29.74
CA SER A 633 19.03 -1.72 28.90
C SER A 633 18.80 -1.45 27.42
N ARG A 634 19.83 -1.73 26.61
CA ARG A 634 19.75 -1.62 25.15
C ARG A 634 19.20 -2.91 24.53
N PRO A 635 18.50 -2.83 23.40
CA PRO A 635 18.26 -4.01 22.58
C PRO A 635 19.60 -4.69 22.25
N LYS A 636 19.68 -6.02 22.37
CA LYS A 636 20.93 -6.78 22.18
C LYS A 636 21.56 -6.60 20.80
N SER A 637 20.74 -6.31 19.79
CA SER A 637 21.13 -6.06 18.39
C SER A 637 21.62 -4.64 18.13
N SER A 638 21.43 -3.71 19.07
CA SER A 638 21.81 -2.31 18.88
C SER A 638 23.24 -2.02 19.34
N ALA A 639 24.00 -1.36 18.47
CA ALA A 639 25.32 -0.80 18.78
C ALA A 639 25.26 0.65 19.28
N ALA A 640 24.08 1.29 19.24
CA ALA A 640 23.90 2.68 19.64
C ALA A 640 24.10 2.86 21.16
N CYS A 641 24.61 4.00 21.62
CA CYS A 641 24.68 4.31 23.05
C CYS A 641 23.27 4.55 23.64
N LEU A 642 23.11 4.30 24.94
CA LEU A 642 21.92 4.76 25.68
C LEU A 642 21.94 6.29 25.64
N GLY A 643 21.13 6.90 24.78
CA GLY A 643 21.03 8.36 24.72
C GLY A 643 20.41 8.91 26.00
N SER A 644 21.05 9.90 26.62
CA SER A 644 20.48 10.67 27.74
C SER A 644 19.72 11.88 27.21
N ILE A 645 18.63 12.27 27.88
CA ILE A 645 17.93 13.53 27.60
C ILE A 645 18.75 14.77 27.97
N CYS A 646 19.77 14.63 28.83
CA CYS A 646 20.59 15.74 29.31
C CYS A 646 21.81 16.02 28.42
N GLU A 647 22.08 15.16 27.43
CA GLU A 647 23.23 15.28 26.55
C GLU A 647 22.80 15.77 25.16
N LEU A 648 23.57 16.72 24.62
CA LEU A 648 23.48 17.06 23.21
C LEU A 648 23.92 15.81 22.47
N ALA A 649 23.00 15.15 21.77
CA ALA A 649 23.31 13.96 21.01
C ALA A 649 24.60 14.23 20.21
N PRO A 650 25.68 13.45 20.42
CA PRO A 650 26.68 13.32 19.37
C PRO A 650 25.93 12.88 18.11
N GLU A 651 26.55 12.95 16.94
CA GLU A 651 26.04 12.42 15.68
C GLU A 651 25.85 10.87 15.68
N ALA A 652 25.54 10.27 16.84
CA ALA A 652 24.98 8.94 17.00
C ALA A 652 23.50 8.99 16.62
N ALA A 653 23.22 8.70 15.35
CA ALA A 653 21.88 8.39 14.87
C ALA A 653 21.18 7.43 15.85
N GLU A 654 19.91 7.70 16.18
CA GLU A 654 19.06 6.71 16.86
C GLU A 654 19.23 5.36 16.13
N GLY A 655 19.49 4.30 16.87
CA GLY A 655 19.68 2.99 16.24
C GLY A 655 18.43 2.57 15.47
N VAL A 656 18.64 1.79 14.40
CA VAL A 656 17.57 1.36 13.50
C VAL A 656 16.49 0.58 14.25
N ASP A 657 16.88 -0.15 15.30
CA ASP A 657 15.97 -0.93 16.13
C ASP A 657 15.13 -0.06 17.07
N GLU A 658 15.72 0.96 17.67
CA GLU A 658 15.05 1.92 18.54
C GLU A 658 14.00 2.74 17.76
N THR A 659 14.37 3.25 16.59
CA THR A 659 13.45 4.00 15.70
C THR A 659 12.29 3.11 15.23
N ARG A 660 12.56 1.84 14.96
CA ARG A 660 11.54 0.85 14.60
C ARG A 660 10.57 0.59 15.75
N LEU A 661 11.07 0.28 16.94
CA LEU A 661 10.24 0.04 18.13
C LEU A 661 9.41 1.28 18.51
N LYS A 662 9.99 2.48 18.39
CA LYS A 662 9.29 3.76 18.62
C LYS A 662 8.05 3.90 17.73
N ARG A 663 8.23 3.71 16.43
CA ARG A 663 7.14 3.76 15.44
C ARG A 663 6.10 2.67 15.68
N ASP A 664 6.53 1.46 16.04
CA ASP A 664 5.66 0.31 16.24
C ASP A 664 4.76 0.47 17.48
N ILE A 665 5.32 0.90 18.61
CA ILE A 665 4.56 1.17 19.84
C ILE A 665 3.57 2.31 19.61
N GLN A 666 4.02 3.41 19.00
CA GLN A 666 3.15 4.56 18.72
C GLN A 666 1.98 4.16 17.80
N SER A 667 2.27 3.43 16.72
CA SER A 667 1.24 2.96 15.77
C SER A 667 0.22 2.04 16.44
N ALA A 668 0.67 1.13 17.30
CA ALA A 668 -0.21 0.20 18.01
C ALA A 668 -1.08 0.92 19.06
N ALA A 669 -0.52 1.86 19.83
CA ALA A 669 -1.26 2.66 20.80
C ALA A 669 -2.30 3.55 20.12
N ASN A 670 -1.92 4.20 19.02
CA ASN A 670 -2.80 5.00 18.19
C ASN A 670 -3.97 4.15 17.64
N ALA A 671 -3.66 3.01 17.01
CA ALA A 671 -4.67 2.10 16.48
C ALA A 671 -5.67 1.62 17.55
N LEU A 672 -5.19 1.30 18.76
CA LEU A 672 -6.02 0.90 19.89
C LEU A 672 -6.96 2.03 20.31
N LEU A 673 -6.40 3.21 20.64
CA LEU A 673 -7.17 4.28 21.25
C LEU A 673 -8.19 4.90 20.29
N LYS A 674 -7.95 4.82 18.97
CA LYS A 674 -8.90 5.27 17.94
C LYS A 674 -10.04 4.29 17.67
N ASN A 675 -9.88 3.01 18.02
CA ASN A 675 -10.84 1.96 17.66
C ASN A 675 -11.41 1.20 18.87
N CYS A 676 -11.41 1.79 20.06
CA CYS A 676 -12.00 1.23 21.28
C CYS A 676 -13.10 2.11 21.89
N SER A 677 -13.86 1.55 22.82
CA SER A 677 -14.92 2.25 23.56
C SER A 677 -14.37 3.30 24.53
N ALA A 678 -15.17 4.31 24.87
CA ALA A 678 -14.80 5.37 25.81
C ALA A 678 -14.36 4.83 27.18
N ASP A 679 -14.98 3.74 27.65
CA ASP A 679 -14.63 3.09 28.92
C ASP A 679 -13.20 2.50 28.88
N ILE A 680 -12.83 1.87 27.77
CA ILE A 680 -11.47 1.32 27.58
C ILE A 680 -10.47 2.46 27.47
N VAL A 681 -10.78 3.51 26.68
CA VAL A 681 -9.93 4.71 26.59
C VAL A 681 -9.69 5.28 27.99
N GLU A 682 -10.73 5.45 28.80
CA GLU A 682 -10.60 5.99 30.15
C GLU A 682 -9.73 5.11 31.06
N ALA A 683 -9.93 3.79 31.04
CA ALA A 683 -9.10 2.87 31.80
C ALA A 683 -7.62 2.94 31.38
N VAL A 684 -7.34 2.94 30.07
CA VAL A 684 -5.98 3.01 29.52
C VAL A 684 -5.32 4.34 29.85
N THR A 685 -6.00 5.47 29.61
CA THR A 685 -5.45 6.80 29.87
C THR A 685 -5.18 7.03 31.36
N ARG A 686 -6.03 6.52 32.27
CA ARG A 686 -5.75 6.58 33.72
C ARG A 686 -4.47 5.84 34.10
N ARG A 687 -4.24 4.66 33.52
CA ARG A 687 -3.00 3.89 33.75
C ARG A 687 -1.77 4.59 33.19
N ILE A 688 -1.87 5.16 31.99
CA ILE A 688 -0.79 5.95 31.38
C ILE A 688 -0.48 7.17 32.24
N PHE A 689 -1.50 7.89 32.71
CA PHE A 689 -1.31 9.03 33.61
C PHE A 689 -0.62 8.64 34.91
N LEU A 690 -1.02 7.52 35.52
CA LEU A 690 -0.37 7.00 36.73
C LEU A 690 1.10 6.68 36.47
N PHE A 691 1.40 5.96 35.38
CA PHE A 691 2.77 5.62 34.98
C PHE A 691 3.64 6.87 34.82
N VAL A 692 3.17 7.86 34.07
CA VAL A 692 3.86 9.15 33.87
C VAL A 692 4.08 9.90 35.19
N SER A 693 3.13 9.81 36.12
CA SER A 693 3.21 10.53 37.40
C SER A 693 4.13 9.84 38.42
N THR A 694 4.44 8.55 38.24
CA THR A 694 5.23 7.75 39.20
C THR A 694 6.59 7.32 38.66
N SER A 695 6.86 7.54 37.38
CA SER A 695 8.06 7.08 36.70
C SER A 695 8.76 8.26 36.04
N GLU A 696 10.08 8.31 36.18
CA GLU A 696 10.94 9.32 35.58
C GLU A 696 12.10 8.61 34.89
N PHE A 697 12.43 9.03 33.67
CA PHE A 697 13.45 8.40 32.85
C PHE A 697 14.49 9.41 32.39
N GLU A 698 15.76 9.03 32.46
CA GLU A 698 16.86 9.75 31.83
C GLU A 698 17.06 9.32 30.36
N ASN A 699 16.73 8.06 30.05
CA ASN A 699 16.89 7.50 28.71
C ASN A 699 15.96 8.19 27.70
N ARG A 700 16.55 8.78 26.65
CA ARG A 700 15.84 9.54 25.63
C ARG A 700 14.72 8.78 24.94
N LEU A 701 14.96 7.53 24.54
CA LEU A 701 13.94 6.72 23.86
C LEU A 701 12.74 6.45 24.77
N ALA A 702 12.99 6.13 26.04
CA ALA A 702 11.92 5.90 27.02
C ALA A 702 11.08 7.17 27.25
N VAL A 703 11.73 8.34 27.31
CA VAL A 703 11.02 9.63 27.41
C VAL A 703 10.18 9.90 26.18
N GLU A 704 10.74 9.75 24.97
CA GLU A 704 10.03 9.99 23.72
C GLU A 704 8.84 9.03 23.52
N LEU A 705 8.99 7.76 23.88
CA LEU A 705 7.89 6.79 23.91
C LEU A 705 6.79 7.20 24.89
N THR A 706 7.17 7.67 26.08
CA THR A 706 6.20 8.15 27.07
C THR A 706 5.46 9.39 26.55
N CYS A 707 6.17 10.32 25.92
CA CYS A 707 5.60 11.48 25.25
C CYS A 707 4.61 11.06 24.14
N ALA A 708 4.98 10.09 23.30
CA ALA A 708 4.10 9.57 22.27
C ALA A 708 2.79 9.03 22.89
N LEU A 709 2.84 8.21 23.94
CA LEU A 709 1.64 7.70 24.62
C LEU A 709 0.75 8.81 25.20
N ILE A 710 1.35 9.85 25.77
CA ILE A 710 0.62 11.03 26.26
C ILE A 710 -0.08 11.72 25.10
N SER A 711 0.63 11.97 24.01
CA SER A 711 0.07 12.63 22.83
C SER A 711 -1.12 11.86 22.25
N GLU A 712 -1.01 10.53 22.12
CA GLU A 712 -2.11 9.69 21.64
C GLU A 712 -3.33 9.77 22.58
N CYS A 713 -3.13 9.75 23.90
CA CYS A 713 -4.21 9.93 24.87
C CYS A 713 -4.90 11.28 24.71
N ILE A 714 -4.12 12.36 24.58
CA ILE A 714 -4.66 13.71 24.43
C ILE A 714 -5.42 13.83 23.11
N TYR A 715 -4.85 13.38 21.99
CA TYR A 715 -5.52 13.42 20.68
C TYR A 715 -6.84 12.67 20.67
N VAL A 716 -6.93 11.59 21.44
CA VAL A 716 -8.19 10.87 21.60
C VAL A 716 -9.19 11.82 22.28
N ASN A 717 -9.06 12.20 23.54
CA ASN A 717 -10.05 13.13 24.13
C ASN A 717 -9.39 14.40 24.67
N PRO A 718 -9.12 15.41 23.80
CA PRO A 718 -8.38 16.58 24.24
C PRO A 718 -9.11 17.34 25.34
N ARG A 719 -10.45 17.41 25.27
CA ARG A 719 -11.29 18.06 26.28
C ARG A 719 -11.08 17.51 27.69
N LYS A 720 -10.95 16.19 27.82
CA LYS A 720 -10.86 15.51 29.11
C LYS A 720 -9.41 15.39 29.59
N TYR A 721 -8.50 15.04 28.70
CA TYR A 721 -7.15 14.63 29.09
C TYR A 721 -6.10 15.73 28.99
N LEU A 722 -6.27 16.72 28.11
CA LEU A 722 -5.32 17.85 28.06
C LEU A 722 -5.22 18.59 29.41
N PRO A 723 -6.32 19.00 30.07
CA PRO A 723 -6.23 19.70 31.35
C PRO A 723 -5.54 18.86 32.45
N MET A 724 -5.71 17.54 32.39
CA MET A 724 -5.14 16.60 33.35
C MET A 724 -3.60 16.55 33.23
N PHE A 725 -3.07 16.37 32.02
CA PHE A 725 -1.62 16.37 31.78
C PHE A 725 -1.01 17.76 31.92
N LEU A 726 -1.70 18.80 31.44
CA LEU A 726 -1.24 20.18 31.54
C LEU A 726 -1.06 20.62 32.99
N LYS A 727 -1.99 20.29 33.88
CA LYS A 727 -1.87 20.57 35.33
C LYS A 727 -0.69 19.83 35.96
N HIS A 728 -0.50 18.56 35.62
CA HIS A 728 0.62 17.77 36.17
C HIS A 728 1.98 18.34 35.74
N VAL A 729 2.16 18.61 34.44
CA VAL A 729 3.43 19.10 33.90
C VAL A 729 3.74 20.52 34.35
N THR A 730 2.76 21.43 34.34
CA THR A 730 2.97 22.82 34.81
C THR A 730 3.31 22.86 36.30
N HIS A 731 2.67 22.01 37.12
CA HIS A 731 2.99 21.91 38.54
C HIS A 731 4.43 21.38 38.75
N GLY A 732 4.82 20.30 38.06
CA GLY A 732 6.17 19.75 38.13
C GLY A 732 7.25 20.76 37.70
N LEU A 733 7.06 21.42 36.54
CA LEU A 733 7.97 22.47 36.09
C LEU A 733 8.05 23.63 37.10
N SER A 734 6.93 24.08 37.65
CA SER A 734 6.93 25.19 38.61
C SER A 734 7.69 24.88 39.92
N GLN A 735 7.80 23.61 40.30
CA GLN A 735 8.56 23.19 41.48
C GLN A 735 10.07 23.11 41.22
N LEU A 736 10.47 22.84 39.97
CA LEU A 736 11.86 22.65 39.57
C LEU A 736 12.51 23.93 39.01
N ILE A 737 11.72 24.90 38.55
CA ILE A 737 12.22 26.19 38.07
C ILE A 737 12.64 27.06 39.26
N THR A 738 13.94 27.33 39.36
CA THR A 738 14.57 28.27 40.28
C THR A 738 15.50 29.20 39.49
N GLU A 739 15.91 30.34 40.06
CA GLU A 739 16.87 31.23 39.38
C GLU A 739 18.18 30.51 39.03
N GLU A 740 18.58 29.53 39.84
CA GLU A 740 19.76 28.71 39.60
C GLU A 740 19.56 27.78 38.39
N THR A 741 18.45 27.01 38.36
CA THR A 741 18.20 26.05 37.26
C THR A 741 18.04 26.73 35.90
N LEU A 742 17.50 27.95 35.86
CA LEU A 742 17.39 28.74 34.63
C LEU A 742 18.76 29.14 34.05
N GLN A 743 19.78 29.30 34.89
CA GLN A 743 21.12 29.73 34.48
C GLN A 743 22.05 28.55 34.17
N THR A 744 21.72 27.34 34.60
CA THR A 744 22.55 26.16 34.42
C THR A 744 22.66 25.74 32.95
N ALA A 745 23.89 25.40 32.52
CA ALA A 745 24.15 24.95 31.15
C ALA A 745 23.65 23.53 30.86
N VAL A 746 23.65 22.65 31.87
CA VAL A 746 23.17 21.27 31.81
C VAL A 746 22.13 21.08 32.92
N LEU A 747 20.92 20.68 32.55
CA LEU A 747 19.83 20.47 33.49
C LEU A 747 19.87 19.05 34.05
N ASP A 748 19.31 18.88 35.25
CA ASP A 748 19.11 17.56 35.83
C ASP A 748 18.03 16.76 35.06
N PRO A 749 18.07 15.42 35.13
CA PRO A 749 17.10 14.57 34.43
C PRO A 749 15.64 14.87 34.79
N SER A 750 15.35 15.26 36.04
CA SER A 750 13.98 15.57 36.48
C SER A 750 13.45 16.83 35.81
N THR A 751 14.27 17.88 35.73
CA THR A 751 13.89 19.09 34.98
C THR A 751 13.73 18.77 33.49
N MET A 752 14.66 18.01 32.90
CA MET A 752 14.59 17.62 31.48
C MET A 752 13.36 16.75 31.16
N TRP A 753 12.98 15.85 32.06
CA TRP A 753 11.76 15.04 31.95
C TRP A 753 10.53 15.93 31.75
N TYR A 754 10.32 16.89 32.66
CA TYR A 754 9.17 17.79 32.56
C TYR A 754 9.25 18.78 31.39
N VAL A 755 10.45 19.18 30.96
CA VAL A 755 10.64 19.97 29.72
C VAL A 755 10.17 19.17 28.49
N MET A 756 10.56 17.90 28.40
CA MET A 756 10.14 17.00 27.32
C MET A 756 8.62 16.76 27.32
N LEU A 757 8.05 16.47 28.50
CA LEU A 757 6.61 16.32 28.65
C LEU A 757 5.86 17.61 28.27
N GLY A 758 6.37 18.77 28.67
CA GLY A 758 5.80 20.08 28.35
C GLY A 758 5.75 20.35 26.85
N SER A 759 6.83 20.02 26.13
CA SER A 759 6.89 20.20 24.68
C SER A 759 5.84 19.37 23.92
N THR A 760 5.49 18.20 24.46
CA THR A 760 4.51 17.28 23.86
C THR A 760 3.08 17.80 23.92
N LEU A 761 2.75 18.61 24.93
CA LEU A 761 1.39 19.12 25.15
C LEU A 761 0.91 20.08 24.04
N PHE A 762 1.84 20.65 23.26
CA PHE A 762 1.53 21.52 22.13
C PHE A 762 1.04 20.76 20.89
N TYR A 763 1.25 19.43 20.84
CA TYR A 763 0.70 18.58 19.80
C TYR A 763 -0.76 18.26 20.15
N VAL A 764 -1.65 19.21 19.87
CA VAL A 764 -3.11 19.09 20.03
C VAL A 764 -3.83 19.94 18.98
N PRO A 765 -5.11 19.63 18.63
CA PRO A 765 -5.84 20.46 17.69
C PRO A 765 -5.93 21.92 18.13
N ALA A 766 -5.85 22.84 17.15
CA ALA A 766 -5.84 24.30 17.28
C ALA A 766 -6.87 24.82 18.29
N LYS A 767 -8.08 24.26 18.22
CA LYS A 767 -9.20 24.60 19.09
C LYS A 767 -8.82 24.58 20.57
N PHE A 768 -8.06 23.58 20.99
CA PHE A 768 -7.69 23.38 22.38
C PHE A 768 -6.51 24.24 22.81
N ILE A 769 -5.62 24.59 21.88
CA ILE A 769 -4.57 25.59 22.11
C ILE A 769 -5.23 26.95 22.38
N ILE A 770 -6.16 27.36 21.51
CA ILE A 770 -6.86 28.65 21.62
C ILE A 770 -7.68 28.74 22.91
N GLN A 771 -8.40 27.68 23.28
CA GLN A 771 -9.17 27.64 24.53
C GLN A 771 -8.31 27.77 25.80
N ASN A 772 -7.05 27.35 25.76
CA ASN A 772 -6.14 27.37 26.91
C ASN A 772 -4.95 28.32 26.67
N THR A 773 -5.14 29.37 25.87
CA THR A 773 -4.07 30.26 25.38
C THR A 773 -3.16 30.77 26.50
N GLU A 774 -3.72 31.27 27.60
CA GLU A 774 -2.92 31.81 28.71
C GLU A 774 -1.98 30.76 29.33
N GLN A 775 -2.48 29.54 29.53
CA GLN A 775 -1.70 28.44 30.12
C GLN A 775 -0.60 27.97 29.16
N PHE A 776 -0.91 27.87 27.86
CA PHE A 776 0.09 27.52 26.84
C PHE A 776 1.17 28.60 26.68
N ILE A 777 0.80 29.88 26.68
CA ILE A 777 1.77 30.99 26.65
C ILE A 777 2.67 30.94 27.88
N GLN A 778 2.11 30.70 29.06
CA GLN A 778 2.88 30.61 30.29
C GLN A 778 3.85 29.42 30.27
N LEU A 779 3.37 28.24 29.87
CA LEU A 779 4.20 27.05 29.71
C LEU A 779 5.33 27.30 28.71
N HIS A 780 5.03 27.94 27.58
CA HIS A 780 6.02 28.21 26.55
C HIS A 780 7.09 29.20 27.02
N LYS A 781 6.70 30.26 27.74
CA LYS A 781 7.63 31.19 28.38
C LYS A 781 8.57 30.48 29.36
N GLN A 782 8.05 29.51 30.13
CA GLN A 782 8.86 28.70 31.02
C GLN A 782 9.88 27.85 30.24
N LEU A 783 9.45 27.15 29.18
CA LEU A 783 10.35 26.32 28.35
C LEU A 783 11.46 27.13 27.66
N LEU A 784 11.18 28.35 27.20
CA LEU A 784 12.18 29.21 26.54
C LEU A 784 13.10 29.97 27.52
N SER A 785 12.81 29.93 28.83
CA SER A 785 13.57 30.68 29.82
C SER A 785 14.89 30.02 30.24
N PHE A 786 15.07 28.73 29.92
CA PHE A 786 16.29 27.99 30.25
C PHE A 786 17.47 28.41 29.35
N LYS A 787 18.64 28.65 29.95
CA LYS A 787 19.91 28.83 29.22
C LYS A 787 20.47 27.52 28.67
N CYS A 788 20.04 26.37 29.18
CA CYS A 788 20.43 25.06 28.67
C CYS A 788 20.01 24.93 27.21
N ARG A 789 20.99 24.67 26.33
CA ARG A 789 20.79 24.60 24.88
C ARG A 789 19.73 23.57 24.48
N ILE A 790 19.76 22.37 25.08
CA ILE A 790 18.84 21.27 24.75
C ILE A 790 17.40 21.65 25.09
N ALA A 791 17.16 22.14 26.31
CA ALA A 791 15.84 22.58 26.74
C ALA A 791 15.32 23.75 25.89
N TYR A 792 16.20 24.69 25.51
CA TYR A 792 15.85 25.79 24.62
C TYR A 792 15.48 25.31 23.21
N GLU A 793 16.23 24.37 22.63
CA GLU A 793 15.93 23.75 21.33
C GLU A 793 14.59 23.00 21.37
N ILE A 794 14.30 22.25 22.45
CA ILE A 794 13.00 21.59 22.68
C ILE A 794 11.87 22.63 22.80
N GLY A 795 12.11 23.72 23.53
CA GLY A 795 11.19 24.85 23.62
C GLY A 795 10.87 25.42 22.24
N CYS A 796 11.89 25.69 21.42
CA CYS A 796 11.71 26.16 20.04
C CYS A 796 10.94 25.16 19.17
N ALA A 797 11.24 23.86 19.28
CA ALA A 797 10.52 22.82 18.56
C ALA A 797 9.03 22.79 18.96
N SER A 798 8.71 22.97 20.24
CA SER A 798 7.33 23.06 20.71
C SER A 798 6.57 24.27 20.15
N LEU A 799 7.26 25.39 19.90
CA LEU A 799 6.68 26.57 19.25
C LEU A 799 6.30 26.24 17.81
N ASN A 800 7.21 25.59 17.09
CA ASN A 800 6.98 25.18 15.72
C ASN A 800 5.78 24.25 15.63
N THR A 801 5.69 23.25 16.52
CA THR A 801 4.52 22.36 16.63
C THR A 801 3.23 23.13 16.87
N ALA A 802 3.22 24.08 17.81
CA ALA A 802 2.04 24.89 18.10
C ALA A 802 1.60 25.73 16.88
N LEU A 803 2.56 26.37 16.20
CA LEU A 803 2.30 27.17 15.00
C LEU A 803 1.78 26.29 13.86
N SER A 804 2.37 25.12 13.62
CA SER A 804 1.85 24.14 12.66
C SER A 804 0.40 23.76 12.98
N GLN A 805 0.09 23.41 14.25
CA GLN A 805 -1.28 23.06 14.63
C GLN A 805 -2.27 24.21 14.46
N LEU A 806 -1.83 25.47 14.58
CA LEU A 806 -2.68 26.65 14.40
C LEU A 806 -2.84 27.10 12.95
N THR A 807 -1.90 26.76 12.07
CA THR A 807 -1.82 27.30 10.70
C THR A 807 -2.08 26.26 9.60
N GLU A 808 -1.82 24.98 9.86
CA GLU A 808 -2.00 23.91 8.88
C GLU A 808 -3.44 23.38 8.84
N ILE A 809 -3.81 22.81 7.69
CA ILE A 809 -5.08 22.11 7.48
C ILE A 809 -4.85 20.62 7.67
N TYR A 810 -5.49 20.02 8.68
CA TYR A 810 -5.42 18.59 8.99
C TYR A 810 -6.80 17.99 9.23
N THR A 811 -6.87 16.66 9.20
CA THR A 811 -8.14 15.91 9.33
C THR A 811 -8.45 15.57 10.78
N GLU A 812 -9.67 15.83 11.23
CA GLU A 812 -10.21 15.35 12.51
C GLU A 812 -11.23 14.20 12.28
N THR A 813 -10.76 12.97 12.04
CA THR A 813 -11.61 11.79 11.81
C THR A 813 -12.12 11.11 13.09
N GLU A 814 -11.63 11.54 14.24
CA GLU A 814 -11.70 10.78 15.48
C GLU A 814 -12.99 10.92 16.27
N SER A 815 -13.74 11.99 16.02
CA SER A 815 -15.00 12.29 16.70
C SER A 815 -16.15 11.42 16.17
N GLU A 816 -16.29 11.29 14.85
CA GLU A 816 -17.35 10.51 14.21
C GLU A 816 -17.22 9.00 14.48
N ARG A 817 -16.02 8.45 14.31
CA ARG A 817 -15.75 7.03 14.56
C ARG A 817 -16.07 6.65 16.00
N ARG A 818 -15.86 7.57 16.95
CA ARG A 818 -16.22 7.35 18.36
C ARG A 818 -17.68 7.48 18.68
N VAL A 819 -18.46 8.27 17.95
CA VAL A 819 -19.91 8.23 18.07
C VAL A 819 -20.42 6.83 17.70
N LEU A 820 -19.88 6.24 16.63
CA LEU A 820 -20.21 4.88 16.22
C LEU A 820 -19.80 3.83 17.28
N LEU A 821 -18.58 3.91 17.79
CA LEU A 821 -18.04 2.94 18.76
C LEU A 821 -18.69 3.03 20.16
N ASN A 822 -19.22 4.21 20.53
CA ASN A 822 -19.93 4.41 21.79
C ASN A 822 -21.45 4.30 21.66
N GLY A 823 -21.96 4.00 20.46
CA GLY A 823 -23.37 3.71 20.24
C GLY A 823 -23.82 2.56 21.13
N SER A 824 -25.07 2.62 21.61
CA SER A 824 -25.56 1.55 22.48
C SER A 824 -25.63 0.24 21.69
N LEU A 825 -25.32 -0.89 22.35
CA LEU A 825 -25.51 -2.22 21.73
C LEU A 825 -26.95 -2.46 21.29
N SER A 826 -27.92 -1.67 21.75
CA SER A 826 -29.31 -1.74 21.28
C SER A 826 -29.52 -1.17 19.87
N GLU A 827 -28.65 -0.26 19.43
CA GLU A 827 -28.73 0.42 18.12
C GLU A 827 -27.98 -0.36 17.04
N THR A 828 -26.71 -0.71 17.28
CA THR A 828 -25.85 -1.41 16.32
C THR A 828 -24.95 -2.43 17.00
N LEU A 829 -24.64 -3.55 16.31
CA LEU A 829 -23.70 -4.58 16.79
C LEU A 829 -22.37 -4.46 16.04
N PRO A 830 -21.32 -3.85 16.63
CA PRO A 830 -20.07 -3.54 15.93
C PRO A 830 -19.35 -4.77 15.35
N VAL A 831 -19.48 -5.92 16.00
CA VAL A 831 -18.85 -7.20 15.61
C VAL A 831 -19.36 -7.73 14.25
N VAL A 832 -20.58 -7.35 13.84
CA VAL A 832 -21.18 -7.77 12.57
C VAL A 832 -20.90 -6.77 11.44
N VAL A 833 -20.57 -5.52 11.78
CA VAL A 833 -20.38 -4.41 10.81
C VAL A 833 -18.94 -4.35 10.26
N CYS A 834 -18.04 -5.24 10.70
CA CYS A 834 -16.64 -5.30 10.22
C CYS A 834 -16.43 -5.89 8.82
N CYS A 835 -17.50 -6.27 8.12
CA CYS A 835 -17.43 -6.90 6.79
C CYS A 835 -17.25 -5.87 5.66
#